data_AF-A0A653UL90-F1
#
_entry.id   AF-A0A653UL90-F1
#
_cell.length_a   1.000
_cell.length_b   1.000
_cell.length_c   1.000
_cell.angle_alpha   90.00
_cell.angle_beta   90.00
_cell.angle_gamma   90.00
#
_symmetry.space_group_name_H-M   'P 1'
#
loop_
_entity.id
_entity.type
_entity.pdbx_description
1 polymer ?
#
loop_
_entity_poly.entity_id
_entity_poly.type
_entity_poly.pdbx_seq_one_letter_code
_entity_poly.pdbx_strand_id
1 'polypeptide(L)'
;MTEVIRVLLIEDDEDDYFLTSDYLLQYEEPRFQLTWVTNSADAIDALQRRNFDLCLLDYLLGAENAVDVLEVLKSNQFNLPVVILTGQSDSQVDELVMRAGAADYLQKTEIESPRFMRTIRYAMVRREIENERLERHKVEQQNKAKDKFLAHLGHELRTPLTSILGYTELLLDDKGNDPLAQELSIIYSNGKHLLGLLNDLLDMSRIMADKLELNIKEVHLGPFLTDIHSLMRLAAKDKDLVFDVIAETKIPEVIETDPTRLRQVLINLVSNAVKFTDTGAITVTVEVRPPAPGKINERLHFIVEDTGIGMPPDKLEKIFQPFEQIEDIMRANHGGAGLGLAISRELVAKLGGSINVDSVFGKGSRFSFSIDPGDISKQSRAHLALKPPSRAEASNLDLQVTGKVLIVDDIREIRRLTGHLVSQCHATVAYAENGVKALEAVLQAEEDNDPFHLVLMDIHMPVMNGIEALHAIRRHKSNVPVVAVTAASRKGLKQSLMDDGFDNVIGKPIERAALTEVLDQYLVRSQGPAVSKIETVKTVTQSTQAQPTSKKVLVIEDDEDAAELLQLFLVHQGHDVITANTGADAIERMNEVVFDHVLMDLTLPDYHGYDLAAELNQIQPKAKLVIVSGNEPDKDTMKHLGVSQSLLKPVSKEDLISVVS
;
A
#
# COMPACT_ATOMS: atom_id res chain seq x y z
N MET A 1 -3.74 -23.98 44.16
CA MET A 1 -2.83 -23.16 44.98
C MET A 1 -3.73 -22.44 45.97
N THR A 2 -3.52 -22.61 47.27
CA THR A 2 -4.27 -21.87 48.29
C THR A 2 -3.96 -20.39 48.11
N GLU A 3 -4.96 -19.63 47.66
CA GLU A 3 -4.83 -18.20 47.41
C GLU A 3 -4.71 -17.48 48.76
N VAL A 4 -3.54 -16.91 49.02
CA VAL A 4 -3.28 -16.12 50.24
C VAL A 4 -3.59 -14.66 49.93
N ILE A 5 -4.58 -14.10 50.60
CA ILE A 5 -5.00 -12.70 50.44
C ILE A 5 -4.38 -11.88 51.58
N ARG A 6 -3.51 -10.93 51.23
CA ARG A 6 -2.88 -10.01 52.18
C ARG A 6 -3.77 -8.80 52.37
N VAL A 7 -4.24 -8.61 53.60
CA VAL A 7 -5.18 -7.56 53.98
C VAL A 7 -4.46 -6.56 54.88
N LEU A 8 -4.49 -5.29 54.49
CA LEU A 8 -4.16 -4.18 55.38
C LEU A 8 -5.44 -3.77 56.11
N LEU A 9 -5.45 -3.85 57.43
CA LEU A 9 -6.57 -3.43 58.26
C LEU A 9 -6.16 -2.18 59.02
N ILE A 10 -6.83 -1.06 58.72
CA ILE A 10 -6.62 0.25 59.35
C ILE A 10 -7.78 0.48 60.31
N GLU A 11 -7.54 0.34 61.60
CA GLU A 11 -8.55 0.35 62.66
C GLU A 11 -7.89 0.85 63.95
N ASP A 12 -8.44 1.87 64.61
CA ASP A 12 -7.88 2.45 65.84
C ASP A 12 -8.47 1.81 67.11
N ASP A 13 -9.58 1.07 66.98
CA ASP A 13 -10.21 0.31 68.05
C ASP A 13 -9.73 -1.17 68.08
N GLU A 14 -9.19 -1.58 69.23
CA GLU A 14 -8.62 -2.94 69.40
C GLU A 14 -9.71 -4.03 69.38
N ASP A 15 -10.93 -3.74 69.88
CA ASP A 15 -12.02 -4.71 69.90
C ASP A 15 -12.54 -4.96 68.47
N ASP A 16 -12.69 -3.90 67.67
CA ASP A 16 -13.10 -4.00 66.26
C ASP A 16 -12.05 -4.69 65.38
N TYR A 17 -10.76 -4.49 65.70
CA TYR A 17 -9.66 -5.26 65.10
C TYR A 17 -9.83 -6.76 65.36
N PHE A 18 -10.02 -7.16 66.63
CA PHE A 18 -10.17 -8.56 66.99
C PHE A 18 -11.40 -9.18 66.31
N LEU A 19 -12.55 -8.49 66.31
CA LEU A 19 -13.77 -8.92 65.63
C LEU A 19 -13.53 -9.22 64.15
N THR A 20 -12.91 -8.28 63.44
CA THR A 20 -12.64 -8.41 62.00
C THR A 20 -11.62 -9.51 61.72
N SER A 21 -10.57 -9.59 62.55
CA SER A 21 -9.49 -10.57 62.39
C SER A 21 -9.96 -11.99 62.64
N ASP A 22 -10.73 -12.23 63.70
CA ASP A 22 -11.25 -13.55 64.05
C ASP A 22 -12.18 -14.06 62.96
N TYR A 23 -13.03 -13.20 62.41
CA TYR A 23 -13.92 -13.59 61.31
C TYR A 23 -13.16 -13.98 60.05
N LEU A 24 -12.15 -13.21 59.63
CA LEU A 24 -11.36 -13.53 58.43
C LEU A 24 -10.48 -14.77 58.63
N LEU A 25 -9.97 -15.01 59.84
CA LEU A 25 -9.13 -16.16 60.15
C LEU A 25 -9.91 -17.49 60.27
N GLN A 26 -11.25 -17.44 60.34
CA GLN A 26 -12.10 -18.65 60.29
C GLN A 26 -12.10 -19.33 58.91
N TYR A 27 -11.69 -18.64 57.85
CA TYR A 27 -11.67 -19.19 56.50
C TYR A 27 -10.37 -19.94 56.20
N GLU A 28 -10.50 -21.22 55.83
CA GLU A 28 -9.37 -22.03 55.35
C GLU A 28 -9.01 -21.71 53.89
N GLU A 29 -10.01 -21.37 53.05
CA GLU A 29 -9.83 -20.97 51.65
C GLU A 29 -10.84 -19.87 51.24
N PRO A 30 -10.38 -18.70 50.73
CA PRO A 30 -8.98 -18.26 50.65
C PRO A 30 -8.38 -17.98 52.04
N ARG A 31 -7.05 -18.07 52.16
CA ARG A 31 -6.35 -17.83 53.43
C ARG A 31 -6.01 -16.35 53.58
N PHE A 32 -6.44 -15.72 54.66
CA PHE A 32 -6.14 -14.31 54.91
C PHE A 32 -4.86 -14.10 55.72
N GLN A 33 -4.06 -13.10 55.34
CA GLN A 33 -2.91 -12.62 56.09
C GLN A 33 -3.11 -11.13 56.41
N LEU A 34 -3.31 -10.83 57.70
CA LEU A 34 -3.62 -9.48 58.16
C LEU A 34 -2.36 -8.71 58.57
N THR A 35 -2.31 -7.43 58.24
CA THR A 35 -1.40 -6.45 58.86
C THR A 35 -2.27 -5.34 59.44
N TRP A 36 -2.17 -5.14 60.75
CA TRP A 36 -2.94 -4.13 61.47
C TRP A 36 -2.12 -2.87 61.67
N VAL A 37 -2.75 -1.73 61.41
CA VAL A 37 -2.25 -0.38 61.66
C VAL A 37 -3.39 0.46 62.22
N THR A 38 -3.09 1.50 62.99
CA THR A 38 -4.09 2.30 63.70
C THR A 38 -4.28 3.71 63.15
N ASN A 39 -3.48 4.11 62.15
CA ASN A 39 -3.51 5.45 61.58
C ASN A 39 -3.00 5.46 60.13
N SER A 40 -3.25 6.55 59.41
CA SER A 40 -2.88 6.70 58.00
C SER A 40 -1.37 6.72 57.75
N ALA A 41 -0.56 7.27 58.66
CA ALA A 41 0.89 7.35 58.52
C ALA A 41 1.53 5.95 58.54
N ASP A 42 1.10 5.10 59.48
CA ASP A 42 1.54 3.70 59.57
C ASP A 42 1.03 2.87 58.37
N ALA A 43 -0.18 3.19 57.86
CA ALA A 43 -0.70 2.55 56.65
C ALA A 43 0.18 2.84 55.42
N ILE A 44 0.67 4.07 55.25
CA ILE A 44 1.59 4.43 54.16
C ILE A 44 2.92 3.69 54.32
N ASP A 45 3.50 3.68 55.52
CA ASP A 45 4.77 2.97 55.78
C ASP A 45 4.62 1.46 55.50
N ALA A 46 3.48 0.86 55.86
CA ALA A 46 3.18 -0.52 55.53
C ALA A 46 3.10 -0.75 54.01
N LEU A 47 2.37 0.11 53.28
CA LEU A 47 2.20 0.02 51.82
C LEU A 47 3.51 0.26 51.04
N GLN A 48 4.45 1.02 51.59
CA GLN A 48 5.78 1.19 51.00
C GLN A 48 6.67 -0.05 51.22
N ARG A 49 6.48 -0.78 52.32
CA ARG A 49 7.31 -1.94 52.67
C ARG A 49 6.82 -3.24 52.04
N ARG A 50 5.51 -3.37 51.79
CA ARG A 50 4.88 -4.61 51.31
C ARG A 50 3.66 -4.31 50.42
N ASN A 51 3.37 -5.25 49.51
CA ASN A 51 2.17 -5.22 48.71
C ASN A 51 1.00 -5.89 49.45
N PHE A 52 -0.17 -5.29 49.35
CA PHE A 52 -1.44 -5.77 49.88
C PHE A 52 -2.46 -5.95 48.76
N ASP A 53 -3.33 -6.94 48.92
CA ASP A 53 -4.35 -7.30 47.93
C ASP A 53 -5.69 -6.61 48.24
N LEU A 54 -5.90 -6.19 49.49
CA LEU A 54 -7.09 -5.50 49.99
C LEU A 54 -6.74 -4.55 51.15
N CYS A 55 -7.43 -3.42 51.25
CA CYS A 55 -7.45 -2.58 52.45
C CYS A 55 -8.86 -2.61 53.07
N LEU A 56 -8.94 -2.91 54.36
CA LEU A 56 -10.11 -2.65 55.19
C LEU A 56 -9.80 -1.42 56.03
N LEU A 57 -10.69 -0.44 56.00
CA LEU A 57 -10.45 0.87 56.60
C LEU A 57 -11.65 1.26 57.44
N ASP A 58 -11.44 1.52 58.72
CA ASP A 58 -12.49 2.08 59.55
C ASP A 58 -12.83 3.51 59.13
N TYR A 59 -14.11 3.87 59.26
CA TYR A 59 -14.60 5.19 58.89
C TYR A 59 -14.06 6.29 59.81
N LEU A 60 -13.93 6.03 61.12
CA LEU A 60 -13.43 6.99 62.11
C LEU A 60 -12.13 6.47 62.70
N LEU A 61 -11.02 7.15 62.44
CA LEU A 61 -9.70 6.83 62.97
C LEU A 61 -9.23 7.96 63.88
N GLY A 62 -9.85 8.06 65.06
CA GLY A 62 -9.56 9.08 66.06
C GLY A 62 -9.74 10.52 65.54
N ALA A 63 -8.64 11.12 65.07
CA ALA A 63 -8.61 12.50 64.55
C ALA A 63 -8.81 12.60 63.03
N GLU A 64 -8.76 11.48 62.30
CA GLU A 64 -8.93 11.40 60.85
C GLU A 64 -10.19 10.58 60.52
N ASN A 65 -10.80 10.83 59.36
CA ASN A 65 -11.85 9.96 58.84
C ASN A 65 -11.37 9.21 57.59
N ALA A 66 -12.13 8.20 57.14
CA ALA A 66 -11.76 7.41 55.96
C ALA A 66 -11.59 8.23 54.67
N VAL A 67 -12.27 9.36 54.52
CA VAL A 67 -12.11 10.24 53.34
C VAL A 67 -10.71 10.85 53.34
N ASP A 68 -10.23 11.32 54.48
CA ASP A 68 -8.88 11.87 54.63
C ASP A 68 -7.82 10.81 54.27
N VAL A 69 -8.00 9.58 54.75
CA VAL A 69 -7.09 8.46 54.45
C VAL A 69 -7.11 8.09 52.96
N LEU A 70 -8.31 8.05 52.34
CA LEU A 70 -8.43 7.77 50.90
C LEU A 70 -7.74 8.84 50.04
N GLU A 71 -7.83 10.12 50.41
CA GLU A 71 -7.13 11.20 49.72
C GLU A 71 -5.60 11.04 49.84
N VAL A 72 -5.11 10.65 51.01
CA VAL A 72 -3.68 10.39 51.25
C VAL A 72 -3.21 9.18 50.42
N LEU A 73 -3.97 8.09 50.39
CA LEU A 73 -3.65 6.90 49.59
C LEU A 73 -3.62 7.23 48.09
N LYS A 74 -4.59 8.01 47.61
CA LYS A 74 -4.69 8.46 46.22
C LYS A 74 -3.53 9.38 45.84
N SER A 75 -3.16 10.31 46.71
CA SER A 75 -2.04 11.24 46.49
C SER A 75 -0.70 10.52 46.37
N ASN A 76 -0.53 9.40 47.07
CA ASN A 76 0.65 8.54 46.98
C ASN A 76 0.56 7.49 45.86
N GLN A 77 -0.48 7.52 45.02
CA GLN A 77 -0.71 6.59 43.90
C GLN A 77 -0.78 5.10 44.32
N PHE A 78 -1.20 4.80 45.55
CA PHE A 78 -1.40 3.42 45.97
C PHE A 78 -2.62 2.81 45.29
N ASN A 79 -2.44 1.64 44.68
CA ASN A 79 -3.40 1.05 43.76
C ASN A 79 -3.98 -0.26 44.32
N LEU A 80 -4.70 -0.20 45.44
CA LEU A 80 -5.37 -1.34 46.09
C LEU A 80 -6.87 -1.06 46.34
N PRO A 81 -7.75 -2.09 46.36
CA PRO A 81 -9.16 -1.91 46.67
C PRO A 81 -9.35 -1.62 48.17
N VAL A 82 -10.10 -0.56 48.49
CA VAL A 82 -10.38 -0.15 49.88
C VAL A 82 -11.86 -0.37 50.19
N VAL A 83 -12.17 -1.19 51.20
CA VAL A 83 -13.52 -1.38 51.72
C VAL A 83 -13.64 -0.65 53.05
N ILE A 84 -14.62 0.24 53.16
CA ILE A 84 -14.85 0.99 54.41
C ILE A 84 -15.71 0.17 55.37
N LEU A 85 -15.29 0.10 56.62
CA LEU A 85 -16.09 -0.40 57.74
C LEU A 85 -16.70 0.79 58.47
N THR A 86 -18.01 0.80 58.71
CA THR A 86 -18.70 1.92 59.39
C THR A 86 -19.65 1.44 60.49
N GLY A 87 -19.71 2.16 61.61
CA GLY A 87 -20.64 1.85 62.70
C GLY A 87 -22.10 2.27 62.43
N GLN A 88 -22.36 3.19 61.49
CA GLN A 88 -23.71 3.66 61.15
C GLN A 88 -23.85 3.86 59.64
N SER A 89 -25.01 3.47 59.07
CA SER A 89 -25.38 3.87 57.70
C SER A 89 -26.00 5.25 57.70
N ASP A 90 -25.27 6.21 57.14
CA ASP A 90 -25.80 7.48 56.68
C ASP A 90 -25.58 7.55 55.17
N SER A 91 -26.66 7.72 54.40
CA SER A 91 -26.57 7.75 52.93
C SER A 91 -25.68 8.88 52.42
N GLN A 92 -25.49 9.95 53.20
CA GLN A 92 -24.55 11.02 52.85
C GLN A 92 -23.09 10.59 53.03
N VAL A 93 -22.80 9.84 54.08
CA VAL A 93 -21.45 9.31 54.37
C VAL A 93 -21.04 8.28 53.33
N ASP A 94 -21.96 7.37 52.99
CA ASP A 94 -21.74 6.34 51.97
C ASP A 94 -21.39 6.97 50.61
N GLU A 95 -22.10 8.04 50.21
CA GLU A 95 -21.83 8.74 48.95
C GLU A 95 -20.47 9.45 48.96
N LEU A 96 -20.10 10.08 50.07
CA LEU A 96 -18.82 10.78 50.22
C LEU A 96 -17.63 9.81 50.08
N VAL A 97 -17.70 8.67 50.75
CA VAL A 97 -16.68 7.62 50.73
C VAL A 97 -16.50 7.02 49.32
N MET A 98 -17.60 6.77 48.61
CA MET A 98 -17.54 6.27 47.23
C MET A 98 -16.94 7.31 46.27
N ARG A 99 -17.24 8.60 46.46
CA ARG A 99 -16.63 9.70 45.67
C ARG A 99 -15.14 9.86 45.97
N ALA A 100 -14.72 9.61 47.21
CA ALA A 100 -13.33 9.66 47.63
C ALA A 100 -12.47 8.53 47.02
N GLY A 101 -13.10 7.45 46.57
CA GLY A 101 -12.45 6.36 45.83
C GLY A 101 -12.50 4.99 46.52
N ALA A 102 -13.36 4.81 47.52
CA ALA A 102 -13.60 3.48 48.08
C ALA A 102 -14.17 2.51 47.03
N ALA A 103 -13.79 1.25 47.14
CA ALA A 103 -14.29 0.18 46.29
C ALA A 103 -15.73 -0.23 46.68
N ASP A 104 -16.00 -0.27 47.99
CA ASP A 104 -17.29 -0.57 48.59
C ASP A 104 -17.29 -0.15 50.09
N TYR A 105 -18.41 -0.30 50.78
CA TYR A 105 -18.54 -0.09 52.22
C TYR A 105 -19.39 -1.19 52.89
N LEU A 106 -19.19 -1.39 54.18
CA LEU A 106 -19.91 -2.36 54.99
C LEU A 106 -20.16 -1.81 56.40
N GLN A 107 -21.32 -2.12 56.98
CA GLN A 107 -21.55 -1.82 58.39
C GLN A 107 -20.80 -2.82 59.29
N LYS A 108 -20.24 -2.36 60.41
CA LYS A 108 -19.55 -3.22 61.40
C LYS A 108 -20.46 -4.34 61.93
N THR A 109 -21.76 -4.09 62.04
CA THR A 109 -22.79 -5.09 62.41
C THR A 109 -22.94 -6.23 61.39
N GLU A 110 -22.44 -6.06 60.17
CA GLU A 110 -22.56 -7.03 59.08
C GLU A 110 -21.26 -7.81 58.82
N ILE A 111 -20.20 -7.57 59.60
CA ILE A 111 -18.90 -8.26 59.48
C ILE A 111 -19.10 -9.78 59.62
N GLU A 112 -19.92 -10.22 60.58
CA GLU A 112 -20.20 -11.64 60.79
C GLU A 112 -21.11 -12.27 59.73
N SER A 113 -21.64 -11.46 58.80
CA SER A 113 -22.59 -11.93 57.79
C SER A 113 -21.90 -12.38 56.50
N PRO A 114 -22.52 -13.27 55.71
CA PRO A 114 -22.03 -13.63 54.38
C PRO A 114 -21.86 -12.43 53.42
N ARG A 115 -22.44 -11.27 53.75
CA ARG A 115 -22.28 -10.03 52.99
C ARG A 115 -20.84 -9.53 53.03
N PHE A 116 -20.11 -9.69 54.12
CA PHE A 116 -18.73 -9.20 54.23
C PHE A 116 -17.81 -9.84 53.20
N MET A 117 -17.81 -11.17 53.14
CA MET A 117 -17.03 -11.91 52.13
C MET A 117 -17.46 -11.61 50.70
N ARG A 118 -18.76 -11.36 50.50
CA ARG A 118 -19.29 -10.93 49.21
C ARG A 118 -18.68 -9.58 48.82
N THR A 119 -18.74 -8.59 49.70
CA THR A 119 -18.17 -7.24 49.52
C THR A 119 -16.67 -7.29 49.20
N ILE A 120 -15.88 -8.05 49.97
CA ILE A 120 -14.44 -8.24 49.70
C ILE A 120 -14.22 -8.78 48.28
N ARG A 121 -14.94 -9.85 47.91
CA ARG A 121 -14.78 -10.47 46.59
C ARG A 121 -15.16 -9.52 45.46
N TYR A 122 -16.25 -8.76 45.59
CA TYR A 122 -16.65 -7.77 44.60
C TYR A 122 -15.61 -6.65 44.47
N ALA A 123 -15.08 -6.15 45.58
CA ALA A 123 -14.05 -5.11 45.57
C ALA A 123 -12.78 -5.57 44.84
N MET A 124 -12.32 -6.81 45.08
CA MET A 124 -11.16 -7.39 44.41
C MET A 124 -11.40 -7.62 42.91
N VAL A 125 -12.51 -8.27 42.52
CA VAL A 125 -12.83 -8.55 41.12
C VAL A 125 -12.99 -7.25 40.31
N ARG A 126 -13.67 -6.25 40.89
CA ARG A 126 -13.84 -4.95 40.24
C ARG A 126 -12.50 -4.27 39.98
N ARG A 127 -11.56 -4.39 40.92
CA ARG A 127 -10.19 -3.87 40.79
C ARG A 127 -9.42 -4.57 39.67
N GLU A 128 -9.52 -5.89 39.60
CA GLU A 128 -8.84 -6.69 38.60
C GLU A 128 -9.29 -6.33 37.18
N ILE A 129 -10.60 -6.21 36.97
CA ILE A 129 -11.19 -5.77 35.69
C ILE A 129 -10.70 -4.37 35.30
N GLU A 130 -10.65 -3.43 36.25
CA GLU A 130 -10.19 -2.07 35.97
C GLU A 130 -8.70 -2.01 35.63
N ASN A 131 -7.86 -2.77 36.34
CA ASN A 131 -6.43 -2.86 36.05
C ASN A 131 -6.20 -3.49 34.66
N GLU A 132 -6.91 -4.57 34.33
CA GLU A 132 -6.82 -5.20 33.00
C GLU A 132 -7.23 -4.23 31.89
N ARG A 133 -8.29 -3.44 32.13
CA ARG A 133 -8.74 -2.41 31.19
C ARG A 133 -7.68 -1.33 30.98
N LEU A 134 -7.04 -0.85 32.05
CA LEU A 134 -5.99 0.16 31.99
C LEU A 134 -4.75 -0.36 31.26
N GLU A 135 -4.33 -1.59 31.53
CA GLU A 135 -3.21 -2.23 30.82
C GLU A 135 -3.51 -2.40 29.33
N ARG A 136 -4.69 -2.92 28.98
CA ARG A 136 -5.14 -3.02 27.57
C ARG A 136 -5.13 -1.66 26.89
N HIS A 137 -5.68 -0.64 27.53
CA HIS A 137 -5.71 0.71 26.98
C HIS A 137 -4.28 1.28 26.78
N LYS A 138 -3.36 1.03 27.71
CA LYS A 138 -1.95 1.45 27.58
C LYS A 138 -1.25 0.75 26.40
N VAL A 139 -1.45 -0.55 26.25
CA VAL A 139 -0.92 -1.32 25.11
C VAL A 139 -1.52 -0.84 23.79
N GLU A 140 -2.82 -0.61 23.73
CA GLU A 140 -3.50 -0.07 22.55
C GLU A 140 -2.99 1.33 22.18
N GLN A 141 -2.79 2.20 23.17
CA GLN A 141 -2.21 3.53 22.94
C GLN A 141 -0.78 3.44 22.40
N GLN A 142 0.05 2.54 22.95
CA GLN A 142 1.41 2.31 22.44
C GLN A 142 1.41 1.81 21.00
N ASN A 143 0.53 0.86 20.66
CA ASN A 143 0.40 0.36 19.29
C ASN A 143 -0.08 1.45 18.33
N LYS A 144 -1.11 2.22 18.71
CA LYS A 144 -1.60 3.35 17.90
C LYS A 144 -0.52 4.41 17.67
N ALA A 145 0.28 4.74 18.69
CA ALA A 145 1.37 5.69 18.56
C ALA A 145 2.47 5.17 17.63
N LYS A 146 2.84 3.88 17.75
CA LYS A 146 3.81 3.22 16.87
C LYS A 146 3.35 3.21 15.41
N ASP A 147 2.08 2.90 15.16
CA ASP A 147 1.53 2.87 13.80
C ASP A 147 1.47 4.26 13.18
N LYS A 148 1.06 5.28 13.95
CA LYS A 148 1.05 6.68 13.50
C LYS A 148 2.46 7.16 13.17
N PHE A 149 3.44 6.78 13.99
CA PHE A 149 4.84 7.11 13.75
C PHE A 149 5.36 6.47 12.45
N LEU A 150 5.07 5.19 12.21
CA LEU A 150 5.53 4.49 11.00
C LEU A 150 4.88 5.03 9.72
N ALA A 151 3.57 5.35 9.76
CA ALA A 151 2.89 6.00 8.64
C ALA A 151 3.50 7.38 8.35
N HIS A 152 3.72 8.19 9.39
CA HIS A 152 4.34 9.51 9.26
C HIS A 152 5.76 9.42 8.70
N LEU A 153 6.59 8.52 9.23
CA LEU A 153 7.95 8.28 8.75
C LEU A 153 7.97 7.83 7.28
N GLY A 154 6.97 7.05 6.86
CA GLY A 154 6.79 6.64 5.47
C GLY A 154 6.60 7.83 4.53
N HIS A 155 5.78 8.81 4.92
CA HIS A 155 5.57 10.04 4.15
C HIS A 155 6.82 10.93 4.16
N GLU A 156 7.39 11.18 5.33
CA GLU A 156 8.60 12.01 5.53
C GLU A 156 9.82 11.50 4.75
N LEU A 157 9.96 10.18 4.59
CA LEU A 157 11.05 9.60 3.81
C LEU A 157 10.74 9.54 2.31
N ARG A 158 9.47 9.45 1.93
CA ARG A 158 9.05 9.38 0.52
C ARG A 158 9.25 10.72 -0.18
N THR A 159 8.87 11.83 0.44
CA THR A 159 8.96 13.17 -0.15
C THR A 159 10.37 13.53 -0.64
N PRO A 160 11.43 13.52 0.19
CA PRO A 160 12.78 13.87 -0.26
C PRO A 160 13.33 12.87 -1.29
N LEU A 161 13.00 11.58 -1.16
CA LEU A 161 13.45 10.56 -2.09
C LEU A 161 12.80 10.72 -3.48
N THR A 162 11.56 11.19 -3.50
CA THR A 162 10.83 11.54 -4.73
C THR A 162 11.50 12.68 -5.45
N SER A 163 11.89 13.73 -4.71
CA SER A 163 12.59 14.87 -5.28
C SER A 163 13.94 14.46 -5.87
N ILE A 164 14.72 13.65 -5.14
CA ILE A 164 15.99 13.10 -5.65
C ILE A 164 15.75 12.32 -6.95
N LEU A 165 14.75 11.43 -6.99
CA LEU A 165 14.43 10.65 -8.18
C LEU A 165 13.97 11.53 -9.35
N GLY A 166 13.10 12.51 -9.08
CA GLY A 166 12.57 13.44 -10.07
C GLY A 166 13.65 14.30 -10.71
N TYR A 167 14.52 14.94 -9.90
CA TYR A 167 15.65 15.72 -10.40
C TYR A 167 16.65 14.84 -11.16
N THR A 168 16.92 13.63 -10.67
CA THR A 168 17.83 12.71 -11.37
C THR A 168 17.27 12.27 -12.72
N GLU A 169 15.96 12.04 -12.81
CA GLU A 169 15.27 11.71 -14.07
C GLU A 169 15.30 12.89 -15.06
N LEU A 170 15.11 14.13 -14.57
CA LEU A 170 15.29 15.33 -15.41
C LEU A 170 16.71 15.47 -15.96
N LEU A 171 17.71 15.23 -15.13
CA LEU A 171 19.10 15.31 -15.54
C LEU A 171 19.47 14.21 -16.53
N LEU A 172 18.86 13.02 -16.44
CA LEU A 172 19.02 11.92 -17.40
C LEU A 172 18.35 12.21 -18.76
N ASP A 173 17.25 12.96 -18.77
CA ASP A 173 16.53 13.32 -20.00
C ASP A 173 17.25 14.45 -20.79
N ASP A 174 18.08 15.25 -20.14
CA ASP A 174 18.85 16.33 -20.78
C ASP A 174 20.10 15.76 -21.50
N LYS A 175 20.10 15.85 -22.84
CA LYS A 175 21.22 15.44 -23.70
C LYS A 175 22.54 16.17 -23.39
N GLY A 176 22.49 17.33 -22.72
CA GLY A 176 23.68 18.02 -22.21
C GLY A 176 24.44 17.22 -21.14
N ASN A 177 23.78 16.26 -20.49
CA ASN A 177 24.32 15.46 -19.39
C ASN A 177 24.65 14.01 -19.79
N ASP A 178 24.68 13.67 -21.09
CA ASP A 178 25.16 12.36 -21.57
C ASP A 178 26.50 11.92 -20.92
N PRO A 179 27.49 12.80 -20.66
CA PRO A 179 28.72 12.42 -19.95
C PRO A 179 28.52 11.97 -18.50
N LEU A 180 27.42 12.36 -17.85
CA LEU A 180 27.04 12.03 -16.47
C LEU A 180 25.93 10.97 -16.40
N ALA A 181 25.45 10.46 -17.54
CA ALA A 181 24.31 9.57 -17.61
C ALA A 181 24.52 8.28 -16.79
N GLN A 182 25.76 7.79 -16.71
CA GLN A 182 26.09 6.63 -15.92
C GLN A 182 25.95 6.90 -14.41
N GLU A 183 26.51 8.01 -13.92
CA GLU A 183 26.43 8.44 -12.53
C GLU A 183 24.98 8.72 -12.12
N LEU A 184 24.22 9.41 -12.98
CA LEU A 184 22.82 9.71 -12.76
C LEU A 184 21.96 8.43 -12.76
N SER A 185 22.25 7.47 -13.64
CA SER A 185 21.57 6.16 -13.63
C SER A 185 21.82 5.39 -12.33
N ILE A 186 23.03 5.48 -11.76
CA ILE A 186 23.36 4.89 -10.46
C ILE A 186 22.57 5.57 -9.34
N ILE A 187 22.51 6.90 -9.31
CA ILE A 187 21.73 7.66 -8.31
C ILE A 187 20.24 7.29 -8.42
N TYR A 188 19.70 7.23 -9.63
CA TYR A 188 18.30 6.88 -9.88
C TYR A 188 17.97 5.45 -9.44
N SER A 189 18.83 4.49 -9.78
CA SER A 189 18.69 3.08 -9.36
C SER A 189 18.73 2.93 -7.83
N ASN A 190 19.67 3.60 -7.16
CA ASN A 190 19.78 3.59 -5.70
C ASN A 190 18.57 4.25 -5.03
N GLY A 191 18.07 5.35 -5.60
CA GLY A 191 16.85 6.00 -5.12
C GLY A 191 15.63 5.07 -5.21
N LYS A 192 15.46 4.36 -6.33
CA LYS A 192 14.40 3.36 -6.50
C LYS A 192 14.56 2.20 -5.53
N HIS A 193 15.80 1.77 -5.29
CA HIS A 193 16.07 0.72 -4.32
C HIS A 193 15.63 1.14 -2.91
N LEU A 194 16.04 2.32 -2.44
CA LEU A 194 15.63 2.86 -1.14
C LEU A 194 14.10 2.98 -1.02
N LEU A 195 13.43 3.40 -2.09
CA LEU A 195 11.96 3.52 -2.10
C LEU A 195 11.30 2.15 -1.95
N GLY A 196 11.86 1.13 -2.62
CA GLY A 196 11.46 -0.26 -2.43
C GLY A 196 11.62 -0.73 -0.97
N LEU A 197 12.78 -0.48 -0.35
CA LEU A 197 13.01 -0.85 1.05
C LEU A 197 12.05 -0.15 2.01
N LEU A 198 11.77 1.13 1.76
CA LEU A 198 10.80 1.89 2.54
C LEU A 198 9.40 1.28 2.43
N ASN A 199 8.95 0.97 1.21
CA ASN A 199 7.66 0.34 0.98
C ASN A 199 7.58 -1.05 1.63
N ASP A 200 8.63 -1.85 1.53
CA ASP A 200 8.71 -3.17 2.19
C ASP A 200 8.60 -3.05 3.72
N LEU A 201 9.25 -2.05 4.33
CA LEU A 201 9.15 -1.79 5.76
C LEU A 201 7.73 -1.36 6.17
N LEU A 202 7.09 -0.50 5.38
CA LEU A 202 5.72 -0.06 5.63
C LEU A 202 4.71 -1.20 5.44
N ASP A 203 4.87 -2.03 4.42
CA ASP A 203 4.05 -3.23 4.20
C ASP A 203 4.21 -4.19 5.40
N MET A 204 5.44 -4.45 5.85
CA MET A 204 5.67 -5.26 7.06
C MET A 204 5.02 -4.66 8.31
N SER A 205 5.09 -3.35 8.50
CA SER A 205 4.41 -2.69 9.62
C SER A 205 2.90 -2.89 9.56
N ARG A 206 2.28 -2.73 8.39
CA ARG A 206 0.83 -2.89 8.20
C ARG A 206 0.39 -4.33 8.42
N ILE A 207 1.20 -5.28 7.95
CA ILE A 207 0.98 -6.71 8.14
C ILE A 207 1.05 -7.07 9.63
N MET A 208 2.12 -6.66 10.33
CA MET A 208 2.30 -6.96 11.77
C MET A 208 1.22 -6.33 12.65
N ALA A 209 0.63 -5.21 12.21
CA ALA A 209 -0.49 -4.55 12.89
C ALA A 209 -1.87 -5.15 12.55
N ASP A 210 -1.91 -6.20 11.71
CA ASP A 210 -3.14 -6.79 11.14
C ASP A 210 -4.05 -5.78 10.41
N LYS A 211 -3.45 -4.71 9.87
CA LYS A 211 -4.14 -3.62 9.17
C LYS A 211 -4.13 -3.75 7.65
N LEU A 212 -3.53 -4.82 7.13
CA LEU A 212 -3.52 -5.09 5.69
C LEU A 212 -4.85 -5.72 5.27
N GLU A 213 -5.68 -4.92 4.61
CA GLU A 213 -6.93 -5.33 3.96
C GLU A 213 -6.65 -5.83 2.54
N LEU A 214 -7.32 -6.92 2.15
CA LEU A 214 -7.23 -7.50 0.80
C LEU A 214 -8.33 -6.96 -0.09
N ASN A 215 -7.99 -6.58 -1.32
CA ASN A 215 -8.94 -6.19 -2.34
C ASN A 215 -9.24 -7.39 -3.26
N ILE A 216 -10.10 -8.29 -2.79
CA ILE A 216 -10.48 -9.50 -3.53
C ILE A 216 -11.39 -9.12 -4.71
N LYS A 217 -11.00 -9.52 -5.91
CA LYS A 217 -11.77 -9.36 -7.14
C LYS A 217 -11.58 -10.54 -8.08
N GLU A 218 -12.42 -10.63 -9.12
CA GLU A 218 -12.26 -11.61 -10.19
C GLU A 218 -11.00 -11.29 -11.02
N VAL A 219 -10.18 -12.32 -11.27
CA VAL A 219 -8.91 -12.24 -11.98
C VAL A 219 -8.85 -13.32 -13.05
N HIS A 220 -8.61 -12.90 -14.30
CA HIS A 220 -8.34 -13.82 -15.40
C HIS A 220 -6.90 -14.35 -15.32
N LEU A 221 -6.76 -15.65 -15.04
CA LEU A 221 -5.46 -16.23 -14.69
C LEU A 221 -4.47 -16.28 -15.86
N GLY A 222 -4.94 -16.59 -17.07
CA GLY A 222 -4.10 -16.61 -18.28
C GLY A 222 -3.45 -15.26 -18.60
N PRO A 223 -4.24 -14.17 -18.74
CA PRO A 223 -3.72 -12.81 -18.85
C PRO A 223 -2.75 -12.41 -17.76
N PHE A 224 -3.13 -12.65 -16.50
CA PHE A 224 -2.30 -12.33 -15.34
C PHE A 224 -0.92 -12.99 -15.41
N LEU A 225 -0.85 -14.27 -15.75
CA LEU A 225 0.40 -15.01 -15.93
C LEU A 225 1.19 -14.54 -17.16
N THR A 226 0.52 -14.07 -18.20
CA THR A 226 1.15 -13.53 -19.42
C THR A 226 1.86 -12.21 -19.14
N ASP A 227 1.29 -11.35 -18.29
CA ASP A 227 1.92 -10.11 -17.86
C ASP A 227 3.17 -10.39 -17.03
N ILE A 228 3.08 -11.31 -16.06
CA ILE A 228 4.23 -11.76 -15.26
C ILE A 228 5.31 -12.33 -16.18
N HIS A 229 4.92 -13.19 -17.13
CA HIS A 229 5.84 -13.77 -18.10
C HIS A 229 6.60 -12.67 -18.86
N SER A 230 5.89 -11.69 -19.40
CA SER A 230 6.46 -10.61 -20.22
C SER A 230 7.41 -9.72 -19.42
N LEU A 231 7.01 -9.33 -18.21
CA LEU A 231 7.81 -8.47 -17.34
C LEU A 231 9.10 -9.15 -16.90
N MET A 232 9.02 -10.38 -16.41
CA MET A 232 10.17 -11.10 -15.87
C MET A 232 11.08 -11.68 -16.95
N ARG A 233 10.56 -11.94 -18.17
CA ARG A 233 11.40 -12.31 -19.32
C ARG A 233 12.39 -11.22 -19.70
N LEU A 234 12.01 -9.94 -19.58
CA LEU A 234 12.93 -8.83 -19.84
C LEU A 234 14.08 -8.84 -18.84
N ALA A 235 13.77 -8.93 -17.55
CA ALA A 235 14.76 -8.99 -16.47
C ALA A 235 15.68 -10.23 -16.57
N ALA A 236 15.12 -11.38 -16.97
CA ALA A 236 15.89 -12.61 -17.19
C ALA A 236 16.81 -12.50 -18.42
N LYS A 237 16.34 -11.85 -19.49
CA LYS A 237 17.10 -11.65 -20.74
C LYS A 237 18.33 -10.77 -20.54
N ASP A 238 18.29 -9.80 -19.64
CA ASP A 238 19.46 -8.97 -19.30
C ASP A 238 20.63 -9.80 -18.74
N LYS A 239 20.35 -11.00 -18.22
CA LYS A 239 21.33 -12.00 -17.76
C LYS A 239 21.42 -13.23 -18.68
N ASP A 240 20.85 -13.21 -19.88
CA ASP A 240 20.76 -14.35 -20.80
C ASP A 240 20.15 -15.63 -20.19
N LEU A 241 19.25 -15.49 -19.21
CA LEU A 241 18.55 -16.61 -18.57
C LEU A 241 17.30 -17.01 -19.38
N VAL A 242 17.01 -18.32 -19.40
CA VAL A 242 15.74 -18.82 -19.92
C VAL A 242 14.66 -18.61 -18.86
N PHE A 243 13.53 -18.02 -19.25
CA PHE A 243 12.40 -17.84 -18.35
C PHE A 243 11.12 -18.32 -19.01
N ASP A 244 10.47 -19.28 -18.35
CA ASP A 244 9.23 -19.92 -18.81
C ASP A 244 8.18 -19.93 -17.71
N VAL A 245 6.92 -19.84 -18.11
CA VAL A 245 5.76 -20.07 -17.24
C VAL A 245 4.98 -21.22 -17.85
N ILE A 246 4.65 -22.24 -17.05
CA ILE A 246 3.99 -23.46 -17.50
C ILE A 246 2.82 -23.79 -16.59
N ALA A 247 1.81 -24.47 -17.14
CA ALA A 247 0.74 -25.06 -16.36
C ALA A 247 0.74 -26.57 -16.55
N GLU A 248 0.95 -27.32 -15.47
CA GLU A 248 0.93 -28.79 -15.51
C GLU A 248 -0.48 -29.36 -15.66
N THR A 249 -1.47 -28.62 -15.17
CA THR A 249 -2.89 -29.00 -15.25
C THR A 249 -3.68 -27.97 -16.04
N LYS A 250 -4.90 -28.33 -16.47
CA LYS A 250 -5.84 -27.32 -16.97
C LYS A 250 -6.20 -26.38 -15.82
N ILE A 251 -5.88 -25.10 -15.99
CA ILE A 251 -6.11 -24.06 -14.99
C ILE A 251 -7.47 -23.39 -15.21
N PRO A 252 -8.14 -22.89 -14.16
CA PRO A 252 -9.37 -22.12 -14.30
C PRO A 252 -9.11 -20.82 -15.08
N GLU A 253 -10.10 -20.39 -15.88
CA GLU A 253 -10.02 -19.12 -16.61
C GLU A 253 -10.08 -17.91 -15.68
N VAL A 254 -10.85 -18.01 -14.58
CA VAL A 254 -11.08 -16.94 -13.60
C VAL A 254 -10.88 -17.49 -12.18
N ILE A 255 -10.26 -16.68 -11.32
CA ILE A 255 -10.13 -16.90 -9.87
C ILE A 255 -10.55 -15.65 -9.11
N GLU A 256 -10.90 -15.77 -7.84
CA GLU A 256 -11.15 -14.64 -6.93
C GLU A 256 -9.94 -14.46 -6.02
N THR A 257 -9.24 -13.33 -6.14
CA THR A 257 -8.04 -13.05 -5.33
C THR A 257 -7.72 -11.56 -5.33
N ASP A 258 -6.70 -11.14 -4.57
CA ASP A 258 -6.11 -9.82 -4.68
C ASP A 258 -4.94 -9.87 -5.70
N PRO A 259 -5.12 -9.34 -6.93
CA PRO A 259 -4.09 -9.45 -7.96
C PRO A 259 -2.85 -8.61 -7.65
N THR A 260 -2.96 -7.52 -6.89
CA THR A 260 -1.81 -6.70 -6.52
C THR A 260 -0.90 -7.48 -5.59
N ARG A 261 -1.47 -8.13 -4.57
CA ARG A 261 -0.72 -8.94 -3.60
C ARG A 261 -0.19 -10.23 -4.20
N LEU A 262 -0.99 -10.91 -5.04
CA LEU A 262 -0.50 -12.10 -5.75
C LEU A 262 0.65 -11.76 -6.70
N ARG A 263 0.55 -10.63 -7.43
CA ARG A 263 1.60 -10.12 -8.32
C ARG A 263 2.87 -9.80 -7.53
N GLN A 264 2.74 -9.16 -6.36
CA GLN A 264 3.86 -8.85 -5.47
C GLN A 264 4.62 -10.11 -5.04
N VAL A 265 3.92 -11.16 -4.61
CA VAL A 265 4.53 -12.46 -4.24
C VAL A 265 5.29 -13.06 -5.42
N LEU A 266 4.66 -13.16 -6.60
CA LEU A 266 5.28 -13.75 -7.78
C LEU A 266 6.51 -12.97 -8.26
N ILE A 267 6.42 -11.64 -8.36
CA ILE A 267 7.54 -10.79 -8.76
C ILE A 267 8.69 -10.93 -7.76
N ASN A 268 8.42 -10.93 -6.46
CA ASN A 268 9.48 -11.07 -5.45
C ASN A 268 10.21 -12.42 -5.57
N LEU A 269 9.47 -13.53 -5.73
CA LEU A 269 10.08 -14.85 -5.88
C LEU A 269 10.87 -14.99 -7.19
N VAL A 270 10.31 -14.53 -8.32
CA VAL A 270 10.98 -14.61 -9.62
C VAL A 270 12.17 -13.65 -9.70
N SER A 271 12.07 -12.45 -9.15
CA SER A 271 13.20 -11.51 -9.08
C SER A 271 14.35 -12.07 -8.24
N ASN A 272 14.07 -12.74 -7.12
CA ASN A 272 15.09 -13.46 -6.36
C ASN A 272 15.72 -14.59 -7.20
N ALA A 273 14.92 -15.37 -7.92
CA ALA A 273 15.44 -16.39 -8.83
C ALA A 273 16.39 -15.81 -9.90
N VAL A 274 16.01 -14.70 -10.57
CA VAL A 274 16.85 -14.00 -11.56
C VAL A 274 18.12 -13.44 -10.92
N LYS A 275 18.00 -12.92 -9.70
CA LYS A 275 19.12 -12.35 -8.98
C LYS A 275 20.18 -13.38 -8.61
N PHE A 276 19.78 -14.57 -8.17
CA PHE A 276 20.68 -15.63 -7.68
C PHE A 276 21.00 -16.73 -8.70
N THR A 277 20.54 -16.57 -9.94
CA THR A 277 20.91 -17.42 -11.08
C THR A 277 21.77 -16.60 -12.04
N ASP A 278 22.99 -17.05 -12.28
CA ASP A 278 23.90 -16.41 -13.25
C ASP A 278 23.75 -17.00 -14.65
N THR A 279 23.54 -18.31 -14.74
CA THR A 279 23.31 -19.04 -15.99
C THR A 279 22.28 -20.13 -15.78
N GLY A 280 21.41 -20.36 -16.76
CA GLY A 280 20.46 -21.46 -16.74
C GLY A 280 19.03 -21.01 -17.03
N ALA A 281 18.09 -21.58 -16.30
CA ALA A 281 16.67 -21.36 -16.48
C ALA A 281 15.95 -21.10 -15.15
N ILE A 282 14.83 -20.38 -15.27
CA ILE A 282 13.85 -20.14 -14.22
C ILE A 282 12.49 -20.54 -14.77
N THR A 283 11.73 -21.32 -14.01
CA THR A 283 10.41 -21.81 -14.43
C THR A 283 9.37 -21.54 -13.37
N VAL A 284 8.25 -20.93 -13.77
CA VAL A 284 7.06 -20.80 -12.92
C VAL A 284 6.03 -21.83 -13.33
N THR A 285 5.74 -22.79 -12.46
CA THR A 285 4.72 -23.80 -12.68
C THR A 285 3.45 -23.47 -11.92
N VAL A 286 2.30 -23.60 -12.59
CA VAL A 286 0.97 -23.42 -12.00
C VAL A 286 0.18 -24.72 -12.07
N GLU A 287 -0.39 -25.15 -10.96
CA GLU A 287 -1.19 -26.37 -10.86
C GLU A 287 -2.42 -26.17 -9.96
N VAL A 288 -3.53 -26.83 -10.29
CA VAL A 288 -4.71 -26.89 -9.42
C VAL A 288 -4.64 -28.19 -8.63
N ARG A 289 -4.65 -28.09 -7.30
CA ARG A 289 -4.65 -29.26 -6.41
C ARG A 289 -6.02 -29.47 -5.77
N PRO A 290 -6.41 -30.74 -5.56
CA PRO A 290 -7.65 -31.08 -4.87
C PRO A 290 -7.67 -30.51 -3.43
N PRO A 291 -8.84 -30.36 -2.83
CA PRO A 291 -8.98 -29.83 -1.48
C PRO A 291 -8.15 -30.65 -0.47
N ALA A 292 -7.49 -29.96 0.46
CA ALA A 292 -6.87 -30.62 1.60
C ALA A 292 -7.95 -31.34 2.44
N PRO A 293 -7.60 -32.43 3.16
CA PRO A 293 -8.55 -33.14 4.01
C PRO A 293 -9.27 -32.18 4.98
N GLY A 294 -10.60 -32.10 4.90
CA GLY A 294 -11.42 -31.20 5.72
C GLY A 294 -11.67 -29.80 5.15
N LYS A 295 -11.15 -29.47 3.97
CA LYS A 295 -11.52 -28.27 3.21
C LYS A 295 -12.40 -28.62 2.01
N ILE A 296 -13.26 -27.68 1.62
CA ILE A 296 -14.24 -27.86 0.54
C ILE A 296 -13.65 -27.42 -0.81
N ASN A 297 -12.80 -26.38 -0.82
CA ASN A 297 -12.32 -25.75 -2.05
C ASN A 297 -10.96 -26.31 -2.50
N GLU A 298 -10.79 -26.41 -3.82
CA GLU A 298 -9.51 -26.65 -4.48
C GLU A 298 -8.53 -25.50 -4.19
N ARG A 299 -7.22 -25.78 -4.30
CA ARG A 299 -6.16 -24.79 -4.10
C ARG A 299 -5.43 -24.53 -5.40
N LEU A 300 -5.05 -23.28 -5.66
CA LEU A 300 -4.15 -22.94 -6.75
C LEU A 300 -2.72 -22.91 -6.20
N HIS A 301 -1.84 -23.71 -6.79
CA HIS A 301 -0.44 -23.84 -6.40
C HIS A 301 0.48 -23.24 -7.45
N PHE A 302 1.49 -22.54 -6.98
CA PHE A 302 2.55 -21.92 -7.76
C PHE A 302 3.89 -22.46 -7.29
N ILE A 303 4.77 -22.77 -8.23
CA ILE A 303 6.13 -23.22 -7.97
C ILE A 303 7.06 -22.34 -8.80
N VAL A 304 8.03 -21.70 -8.16
CA VAL A 304 9.11 -20.95 -8.82
C VAL A 304 10.38 -21.74 -8.61
N GLU A 305 10.91 -22.30 -9.69
CA GLU A 305 12.14 -23.10 -9.70
C GLU A 305 13.25 -22.36 -10.44
N ASP A 306 14.42 -22.30 -9.83
CA ASP A 306 15.64 -21.72 -10.39
C ASP A 306 16.76 -22.75 -10.42
N THR A 307 17.70 -22.57 -11.34
CA THR A 307 18.90 -23.41 -11.50
C THR A 307 20.16 -22.74 -10.94
N GLY A 308 19.96 -21.77 -10.04
CA GLY A 308 21.02 -20.94 -9.48
C GLY A 308 21.85 -21.64 -8.42
N ILE A 309 22.46 -20.83 -7.56
CA ILE A 309 23.40 -21.30 -6.53
C ILE A 309 22.78 -22.17 -5.44
N GLY A 310 21.46 -22.16 -5.28
CA GLY A 310 20.77 -22.85 -4.19
C GLY A 310 21.15 -22.34 -2.79
N MET A 311 20.64 -23.00 -1.75
CA MET A 311 20.81 -22.60 -0.35
C MET A 311 21.24 -23.78 0.54
N PRO A 312 22.07 -23.53 1.56
CA PRO A 312 22.37 -24.52 2.59
C PRO A 312 21.15 -24.90 3.44
N PRO A 313 21.00 -26.17 3.88
CA PRO A 313 19.85 -26.63 4.65
C PRO A 313 19.62 -25.88 5.97
N ASP A 314 20.70 -25.47 6.64
CA ASP A 314 20.67 -24.74 7.92
C ASP A 314 20.12 -23.31 7.78
N LYS A 315 19.98 -22.80 6.56
CA LYS A 315 19.47 -21.46 6.27
C LYS A 315 17.98 -21.46 5.88
N LEU A 316 17.42 -22.59 5.44
CA LEU A 316 16.07 -22.66 4.85
C LEU A 316 14.94 -22.19 5.79
N GLU A 317 15.04 -22.46 7.09
CA GLU A 317 14.04 -21.99 8.05
C GLU A 317 14.17 -20.48 8.34
N LYS A 318 15.38 -19.93 8.20
CA LYS A 318 15.68 -18.54 8.57
C LYS A 318 15.37 -17.54 7.46
N ILE A 319 15.36 -17.96 6.19
CA ILE A 319 15.17 -17.02 5.05
C ILE A 319 13.81 -16.31 5.04
N PHE A 320 12.82 -16.82 5.75
CA PHE A 320 11.50 -16.18 5.88
C PHE A 320 11.39 -15.29 7.13
N GLN A 321 12.43 -15.21 7.96
CA GLN A 321 12.45 -14.27 9.09
C GLN A 321 12.80 -12.87 8.59
N PRO A 322 12.18 -11.81 9.14
CA PRO A 322 12.49 -10.45 8.74
C PRO A 322 13.97 -10.11 8.96
N PHE A 323 14.57 -9.40 8.01
CA PHE A 323 15.96 -8.92 8.04
C PHE A 323 17.05 -10.00 7.97
N GLU A 324 16.69 -11.27 7.76
CA GLU A 324 17.67 -12.33 7.55
C GLU A 324 18.28 -12.27 6.14
N GLN A 325 19.60 -12.34 6.06
CA GLN A 325 20.37 -12.40 4.82
C GLN A 325 21.44 -13.49 4.92
N ILE A 326 21.72 -14.19 3.81
CA ILE A 326 22.76 -15.22 3.77
C ILE A 326 24.12 -14.54 3.49
N GLU A 327 24.84 -14.16 4.55
CA GLU A 327 26.12 -13.42 4.49
C GLU A 327 27.22 -14.12 3.67
N ASP A 328 27.32 -15.45 3.73
CA ASP A 328 28.41 -16.23 3.09
C ASP A 328 28.33 -16.31 1.54
N ILE A 329 27.22 -15.86 0.94
CA ILE A 329 26.98 -15.91 -0.50
C ILE A 329 27.23 -14.54 -1.18
N MET A 330 27.34 -13.47 -0.39
CA MET A 330 27.41 -12.09 -0.91
C MET A 330 28.84 -11.63 -1.15
N ARG A 331 29.44 -12.04 -2.28
CA ARG A 331 30.62 -11.35 -2.86
C ARG A 331 30.29 -10.37 -3.98
N ALA A 332 29.01 -10.20 -4.32
CA ALA A 332 28.57 -9.28 -5.37
C ALA A 332 27.44 -8.37 -4.86
N ASN A 333 27.79 -7.15 -4.42
CA ASN A 333 27.05 -5.87 -4.40
C ASN A 333 25.50 -5.77 -4.49
N HIS A 334 24.72 -6.81 -4.18
CA HIS A 334 23.29 -6.86 -4.49
C HIS A 334 22.39 -7.18 -3.29
N GLY A 335 22.77 -6.86 -2.05
CA GLY A 335 21.93 -7.14 -0.87
C GLY A 335 20.63 -6.31 -0.84
N GLY A 336 19.46 -6.94 -0.80
CA GLY A 336 18.17 -6.26 -0.50
C GLY A 336 17.83 -6.40 0.99
N ALA A 337 16.84 -5.67 1.52
CA ALA A 337 16.57 -5.56 2.98
C ALA A 337 16.31 -6.87 3.76
N GLY A 338 16.18 -8.03 3.09
CA GLY A 338 15.81 -9.29 3.75
C GLY A 338 14.34 -9.32 4.18
N LEU A 339 13.50 -8.43 3.64
CA LEU A 339 12.07 -8.34 3.96
C LEU A 339 11.17 -9.04 2.94
N GLY A 340 11.58 -9.12 1.66
CA GLY A 340 10.71 -9.62 0.60
C GLY A 340 10.13 -11.02 0.85
N LEU A 341 10.96 -11.98 1.31
CA LEU A 341 10.47 -13.34 1.62
C LEU A 341 9.55 -13.38 2.84
N ALA A 342 9.85 -12.59 3.88
CA ALA A 342 8.99 -12.45 5.04
C ALA A 342 7.61 -11.86 4.65
N ILE A 343 7.60 -10.80 3.85
CA ILE A 343 6.38 -10.20 3.28
C ILE A 343 5.61 -11.25 2.47
N SER A 344 6.31 -11.98 1.61
CA SER A 344 5.68 -13.01 0.77
C SER A 344 4.99 -14.09 1.59
N ARG A 345 5.59 -14.53 2.71
CA ARG A 345 4.97 -15.50 3.61
C ARG A 345 3.68 -14.97 4.23
N GLU A 346 3.70 -13.73 4.72
CA GLU A 346 2.53 -13.12 5.35
C GLU A 346 1.41 -12.83 4.34
N LEU A 347 1.75 -12.34 3.14
CA LEU A 347 0.77 -12.13 2.06
C LEU A 347 0.14 -13.45 1.62
N VAL A 348 0.93 -14.51 1.44
CA VAL A 348 0.42 -15.84 1.10
C VAL A 348 -0.50 -16.36 2.20
N ALA A 349 -0.15 -16.18 3.49
CA ALA A 349 -1.01 -16.56 4.60
C ALA A 349 -2.36 -15.82 4.57
N LYS A 350 -2.35 -14.50 4.33
CA LYS A 350 -3.57 -13.69 4.16
C LYS A 350 -4.40 -14.11 2.94
N LEU A 351 -3.76 -14.56 1.86
CA LEU A 351 -4.42 -15.15 0.67
C LEU A 351 -4.91 -16.59 0.90
N GLY A 352 -5.01 -17.07 2.15
CA GLY A 352 -5.52 -18.40 2.50
C GLY A 352 -4.53 -19.55 2.29
N GLY A 353 -3.25 -19.21 2.15
CA GLY A 353 -2.19 -20.06 1.64
C GLY A 353 -1.07 -20.43 2.62
N SER A 354 -0.05 -21.09 2.09
CA SER A 354 1.25 -21.31 2.75
C SER A 354 2.36 -21.32 1.70
N ILE A 355 3.56 -20.86 2.08
CA ILE A 355 4.77 -20.89 1.24
C ILE A 355 5.84 -21.79 1.86
N ASN A 356 6.55 -22.54 1.03
CA ASN A 356 7.63 -23.46 1.40
C ASN A 356 8.79 -23.33 0.41
N VAL A 357 9.96 -23.83 0.80
CA VAL A 357 11.16 -23.86 -0.03
C VAL A 357 11.85 -25.21 0.07
N ASP A 358 12.25 -25.74 -1.08
CA ASP A 358 13.18 -26.85 -1.22
C ASP A 358 14.41 -26.33 -1.97
N SER A 359 15.62 -26.45 -1.43
CA SER A 359 16.81 -25.97 -2.12
C SER A 359 18.03 -26.83 -1.78
N VAL A 360 18.92 -26.98 -2.76
CA VAL A 360 20.17 -27.70 -2.61
C VAL A 360 21.30 -26.82 -3.12
N PHE A 361 22.27 -26.54 -2.25
CA PHE A 361 23.44 -25.75 -2.61
C PHE A 361 24.14 -26.30 -3.87
N GLY A 362 24.32 -25.43 -4.86
CA GLY A 362 24.88 -25.70 -6.18
C GLY A 362 23.92 -26.29 -7.22
N LYS A 363 22.64 -26.50 -6.89
CA LYS A 363 21.64 -27.08 -7.82
C LYS A 363 20.41 -26.20 -8.07
N GLY A 364 20.27 -25.09 -7.34
CA GLY A 364 19.13 -24.19 -7.45
C GLY A 364 18.12 -24.35 -6.31
N SER A 365 17.01 -23.60 -6.41
CA SER A 365 15.94 -23.58 -5.41
C SER A 365 14.57 -23.72 -6.04
N ARG A 366 13.64 -24.23 -5.23
CA ARG A 366 12.24 -24.43 -5.58
C ARG A 366 11.37 -23.83 -4.48
N PHE A 367 10.78 -22.68 -4.75
CA PHE A 367 9.80 -22.05 -3.86
C PHE A 367 8.41 -22.48 -4.29
N SER A 368 7.61 -23.00 -3.36
CA SER A 368 6.23 -23.42 -3.63
C SER A 368 5.26 -22.72 -2.71
N PHE A 369 4.18 -22.18 -3.25
CA PHE A 369 3.11 -21.59 -2.45
C PHE A 369 1.73 -21.92 -3.00
N SER A 370 0.71 -21.84 -2.14
CA SER A 370 -0.70 -22.02 -2.53
C SER A 370 -1.50 -20.78 -2.17
N ILE A 371 -2.60 -20.53 -2.87
CA ILE A 371 -3.62 -19.55 -2.46
C ILE A 371 -5.02 -20.19 -2.46
N ASP A 372 -5.97 -19.54 -1.80
CA ASP A 372 -7.40 -19.80 -2.00
C ASP A 372 -7.86 -19.03 -3.26
N PRO A 373 -8.27 -19.71 -4.34
CA PRO A 373 -8.70 -19.06 -5.58
C PRO A 373 -10.20 -18.70 -5.59
N GLY A 374 -10.91 -18.84 -4.47
CA GLY A 374 -12.37 -18.77 -4.43
C GLY A 374 -13.04 -20.03 -4.99
N ASP A 375 -14.33 -19.93 -5.32
CA ASP A 375 -15.07 -21.06 -5.90
C ASP A 375 -14.77 -21.23 -7.40
N ILE A 376 -13.82 -22.11 -7.70
CA ILE A 376 -13.45 -22.48 -9.07
C ILE A 376 -14.19 -23.73 -9.60
N SER A 377 -15.15 -24.28 -8.84
CA SER A 377 -15.81 -25.56 -9.18
C SER A 377 -16.58 -25.52 -10.50
N LYS A 378 -17.12 -24.34 -10.86
CA LYS A 378 -17.91 -24.10 -12.08
C LYS A 378 -17.10 -23.45 -13.20
N GLN A 379 -15.83 -23.15 -12.98
CA GLN A 379 -15.01 -22.42 -13.95
C GLN A 379 -14.58 -23.30 -15.13
N SER A 380 -14.59 -22.71 -16.33
CA SER A 380 -13.97 -23.33 -17.51
C SER A 380 -12.47 -23.49 -17.27
N ARG A 381 -11.91 -24.63 -17.68
CA ARG A 381 -10.48 -24.92 -17.52
C ARG A 381 -9.79 -25.02 -18.88
N ALA A 382 -8.73 -24.25 -19.05
CA ALA A 382 -7.97 -24.17 -20.30
C ALA A 382 -6.51 -24.61 -20.08
N HIS A 383 -5.84 -25.02 -21.17
CA HIS A 383 -4.37 -25.11 -21.15
C HIS A 383 -3.79 -23.70 -21.19
N LEU A 384 -2.74 -23.47 -20.41
CA LEU A 384 -1.96 -22.24 -20.51
C LEU A 384 -1.17 -22.30 -21.83
N ALA A 385 -1.52 -21.44 -22.78
CA ALA A 385 -0.83 -21.32 -24.07
C ALA A 385 -0.04 -20.01 -24.09
N LEU A 386 1.17 -20.04 -23.51
CA LEU A 386 2.13 -18.96 -23.65
C LEU A 386 2.92 -19.24 -24.94
N LYS A 387 2.55 -18.59 -26.04
CA LYS A 387 3.27 -18.81 -27.30
C LYS A 387 4.72 -18.36 -27.14
N PRO A 388 5.73 -19.22 -27.42
CA PRO A 388 7.09 -18.75 -27.60
C PRO A 388 7.14 -17.90 -28.88
N PRO A 389 7.88 -16.78 -28.91
CA PRO A 389 8.14 -16.08 -30.16
C PRO A 389 8.83 -17.07 -31.11
N SER A 390 8.21 -17.33 -32.25
CA SER A 390 8.77 -18.22 -33.25
C SER A 390 10.10 -17.64 -33.75
N ARG A 391 11.05 -18.52 -34.06
CA ARG A 391 12.41 -18.20 -34.57
C ARG A 391 12.42 -17.43 -35.90
N ALA A 392 11.27 -16.98 -36.40
CA ALA A 392 11.10 -16.07 -37.54
C ALA A 392 11.39 -14.60 -37.19
N GLU A 393 11.61 -14.24 -35.92
CA GLU A 393 11.82 -12.86 -35.46
C GLU A 393 13.23 -12.26 -35.66
N ALA A 394 14.06 -12.89 -36.49
CA ALA A 394 15.33 -12.31 -36.95
C ALA A 394 15.20 -11.49 -38.24
N SER A 395 13.97 -11.19 -38.70
CA SER A 395 13.73 -10.16 -39.70
C SER A 395 13.51 -8.82 -39.00
N ASN A 396 14.35 -7.83 -39.29
CA ASN A 396 14.09 -6.42 -38.96
C ASN A 396 12.63 -6.05 -39.30
N LEU A 397 11.97 -5.23 -38.48
CA LEU A 397 10.75 -4.54 -38.91
C LEU A 397 11.15 -3.54 -40.00
N ASP A 398 11.30 -4.02 -41.23
CA ASP A 398 11.56 -3.21 -42.42
C ASP A 398 10.25 -2.58 -42.95
N LEU A 399 9.35 -2.22 -42.02
CA LEU A 399 8.08 -1.58 -42.31
C LEU A 399 8.22 -0.07 -42.08
N GLN A 400 8.23 0.68 -43.17
CA GLN A 400 8.31 2.14 -43.17
C GLN A 400 6.88 2.69 -43.25
N VAL A 401 6.24 2.90 -42.11
CA VAL A 401 4.89 3.48 -42.02
C VAL A 401 4.91 4.79 -41.26
N THR A 402 4.05 5.71 -41.65
CA THR A 402 3.87 7.00 -40.97
C THR A 402 2.44 7.13 -40.49
N GLY A 403 2.26 7.59 -39.26
CA GLY A 403 0.96 7.83 -38.66
C GLY A 403 1.05 7.89 -37.14
N LYS A 404 0.01 8.43 -36.51
CA LYS A 404 -0.08 8.66 -35.06
C LYS A 404 -0.86 7.54 -34.39
N VAL A 405 -0.22 6.78 -33.52
CA VAL A 405 -0.79 5.61 -32.84
C VAL A 405 -0.96 5.91 -31.35
N LEU A 406 -2.17 5.74 -30.82
CA LEU A 406 -2.43 5.80 -29.38
C LEU A 406 -2.32 4.39 -28.79
N ILE A 407 -1.52 4.23 -27.74
CA ILE A 407 -1.36 2.96 -27.03
C ILE A 407 -1.96 3.09 -25.65
N VAL A 408 -2.95 2.24 -25.38
CA VAL A 408 -3.72 2.25 -24.14
C VAL A 408 -3.50 0.94 -23.38
N ASP A 409 -2.86 1.03 -22.23
CA ASP A 409 -2.57 -0.12 -21.35
C ASP A 409 -2.32 0.40 -19.94
N ASP A 410 -2.76 -0.29 -18.89
CA ASP A 410 -2.60 0.17 -17.50
C ASP A 410 -1.20 -0.10 -16.93
N ILE A 411 -0.47 -1.05 -17.51
CA ILE A 411 0.88 -1.40 -17.09
C ILE A 411 1.89 -0.59 -17.90
N ARG A 412 2.60 0.33 -17.23
CA ARG A 412 3.57 1.27 -17.84
C ARG A 412 4.62 0.56 -18.68
N GLU A 413 5.14 -0.58 -18.22
CA GLU A 413 6.15 -1.36 -18.92
C GLU A 413 5.63 -1.95 -20.23
N ILE A 414 4.39 -2.48 -20.24
CA ILE A 414 3.75 -3.04 -21.43
C ILE A 414 3.40 -1.92 -22.42
N ARG A 415 2.88 -0.79 -21.90
CA ARG A 415 2.61 0.42 -22.66
C ARG A 415 3.86 0.94 -23.38
N ARG A 416 4.98 1.08 -22.66
CA ARG A 416 6.28 1.53 -23.21
C ARG A 416 6.87 0.52 -24.18
N LEU A 417 6.79 -0.79 -23.90
CA LEU A 417 7.26 -1.83 -24.80
C LEU A 417 6.51 -1.78 -26.14
N THR A 418 5.19 -1.73 -26.09
CA THR A 418 4.34 -1.65 -27.28
C THR A 418 4.67 -0.38 -28.07
N GLY A 419 4.85 0.75 -27.39
CA GLY A 419 5.27 2.00 -28.02
C GLY A 419 6.62 1.91 -28.69
N HIS A 420 7.61 1.31 -28.03
CA HIS A 420 8.92 1.11 -28.62
C HIS A 420 8.85 0.29 -29.91
N LEU A 421 8.05 -0.79 -29.93
CA LEU A 421 7.85 -1.62 -31.13
C LEU A 421 7.17 -0.85 -32.26
N VAL A 422 6.19 0.00 -31.96
CA VAL A 422 5.51 0.83 -32.96
C VAL A 422 6.44 1.94 -33.49
N SER A 423 7.22 2.58 -32.62
CA SER A 423 8.18 3.63 -33.01
C SER A 423 9.31 3.11 -33.91
N GLN A 424 9.69 1.83 -33.79
CA GLN A 424 10.65 1.21 -34.72
C GLN A 424 10.14 1.21 -36.18
N CYS A 425 8.82 1.34 -36.39
CA CYS A 425 8.20 1.43 -37.71
C CYS A 425 8.07 2.87 -38.26
N HIS A 426 8.65 3.88 -37.59
CA HIS A 426 8.55 5.32 -37.92
C HIS A 426 7.18 5.97 -37.67
N ALA A 427 6.28 5.29 -36.96
CA ALA A 427 5.03 5.85 -36.47
C ALA A 427 5.25 6.69 -35.19
N THR A 428 4.50 7.78 -35.04
CA THR A 428 4.47 8.56 -33.80
C THR A 428 3.55 7.89 -32.80
N VAL A 429 3.95 7.88 -31.53
CA VAL A 429 3.24 7.17 -30.47
C VAL A 429 2.78 8.14 -29.40
N ALA A 430 1.54 8.01 -28.97
CA ALA A 430 1.03 8.60 -27.73
C ALA A 430 0.55 7.48 -26.80
N TYR A 431 0.37 7.81 -25.53
CA TYR A 431 0.06 6.84 -24.48
C TYR A 431 -1.16 7.26 -23.68
N ALA A 432 -1.96 6.29 -23.27
CA ALA A 432 -2.99 6.44 -22.26
C ALA A 432 -2.97 5.24 -21.30
N GLU A 433 -3.31 5.46 -20.04
CA GLU A 433 -3.21 4.44 -18.99
C GLU A 433 -4.53 3.74 -18.65
N ASN A 434 -5.65 4.23 -19.17
CA ASN A 434 -6.97 3.64 -19.00
C ASN A 434 -7.93 4.13 -20.09
N GLY A 435 -9.15 3.58 -20.10
CA GLY A 435 -10.18 3.92 -21.09
C GLY A 435 -10.65 5.37 -21.08
N VAL A 436 -10.63 6.04 -19.91
CA VAL A 436 -11.03 7.46 -19.79
C VAL A 436 -9.98 8.34 -20.46
N LYS A 437 -8.71 8.15 -20.12
CA LYS A 437 -7.59 8.87 -20.73
C LYS A 437 -7.49 8.59 -22.24
N ALA A 438 -7.86 7.38 -22.69
CA ALA A 438 -7.93 7.08 -24.12
C ALA A 438 -9.01 7.89 -24.84
N LEU A 439 -10.21 7.97 -24.27
CA LEU A 439 -11.30 8.78 -24.82
C LEU A 439 -10.91 10.25 -24.87
N GLU A 440 -10.39 10.80 -23.77
CA GLU A 440 -9.92 12.19 -23.69
C GLU A 440 -8.88 12.48 -24.77
N ALA A 441 -7.88 11.62 -24.91
CA ALA A 441 -6.84 11.78 -25.92
C ALA A 441 -7.41 11.75 -27.36
N VAL A 442 -8.35 10.84 -27.65
CA VAL A 442 -8.97 10.76 -28.99
C VAL A 442 -9.78 12.00 -29.30
N LEU A 443 -10.62 12.47 -28.38
CA LEU A 443 -11.44 13.67 -28.59
C LEU A 443 -10.57 14.91 -28.74
N GLN A 444 -9.54 15.06 -27.90
CA GLN A 444 -8.60 16.16 -27.97
C GLN A 444 -7.87 16.17 -29.32
N ALA A 445 -7.38 15.02 -29.77
CA ALA A 445 -6.71 14.91 -31.07
C ALA A 445 -7.63 15.24 -32.25
N GLU A 446 -8.93 14.93 -32.16
CA GLU A 446 -9.93 15.33 -33.16
C GLU A 446 -10.23 16.84 -33.12
N GLU A 447 -10.34 17.43 -31.93
CA GLU A 447 -10.52 18.88 -31.76
C GLU A 447 -9.31 19.67 -32.28
N ASP A 448 -8.10 19.17 -32.04
CA ASP A 448 -6.84 19.74 -32.51
C ASP A 448 -6.58 19.49 -34.00
N ASN A 449 -7.50 18.79 -34.68
CA ASN A 449 -7.42 18.45 -36.10
C ASN A 449 -6.17 17.63 -36.48
N ASP A 450 -5.65 16.86 -35.52
CA ASP A 450 -4.53 15.91 -35.65
C ASP A 450 -4.91 14.54 -35.05
N PRO A 451 -5.93 13.87 -35.64
CA PRO A 451 -6.51 12.66 -35.08
C PRO A 451 -5.53 11.49 -35.09
N PHE A 452 -5.72 10.58 -34.14
CA PHE A 452 -5.03 9.30 -34.18
C PHE A 452 -5.43 8.51 -35.44
N HIS A 453 -4.46 7.82 -36.02
CA HIS A 453 -4.65 6.95 -37.17
C HIS A 453 -4.98 5.51 -36.73
N LEU A 454 -4.59 5.16 -35.51
CA LEU A 454 -4.82 3.85 -34.92
C LEU A 454 -4.80 3.97 -33.39
N VAL A 455 -5.71 3.26 -32.72
CA VAL A 455 -5.67 3.04 -31.27
C VAL A 455 -5.41 1.56 -31.01
N LEU A 456 -4.32 1.24 -30.31
CA LEU A 456 -4.07 -0.08 -29.74
C LEU A 456 -4.52 -0.05 -28.28
N MET A 457 -5.57 -0.80 -27.93
CA MET A 457 -6.21 -0.67 -26.63
C MET A 457 -6.31 -2.00 -25.90
N ASP A 458 -5.76 -2.06 -24.68
CA ASP A 458 -6.04 -3.17 -23.78
C ASP A 458 -7.53 -3.23 -23.44
N ILE A 459 -8.06 -4.44 -23.39
CA ILE A 459 -9.44 -4.69 -22.97
C ILE A 459 -9.57 -4.56 -21.46
N HIS A 460 -8.59 -5.04 -20.69
CA HIS A 460 -8.71 -5.16 -19.23
C HIS A 460 -7.89 -4.07 -18.54
N MET A 461 -8.51 -2.93 -18.28
CA MET A 461 -7.90 -1.79 -17.60
C MET A 461 -8.79 -1.35 -16.42
N PRO A 462 -8.21 -0.84 -15.32
CA PRO A 462 -8.96 -0.23 -14.23
C PRO A 462 -9.66 1.07 -14.69
N VAL A 463 -10.60 1.55 -13.87
CA VAL A 463 -11.42 2.77 -14.11
C VAL A 463 -12.43 2.64 -15.25
N MET A 464 -11.96 2.44 -16.47
CA MET A 464 -12.77 2.20 -17.67
C MET A 464 -12.07 1.17 -18.54
N ASN A 465 -12.77 0.07 -18.82
CA ASN A 465 -12.21 -1.02 -19.62
C ASN A 465 -12.24 -0.68 -21.12
N GLY A 466 -11.53 -1.45 -21.95
CA GLY A 466 -11.40 -1.15 -23.38
C GLY A 466 -12.73 -1.20 -24.15
N ILE A 467 -13.68 -2.06 -23.75
CA ILE A 467 -15.00 -2.14 -24.40
C ILE A 467 -15.83 -0.89 -24.10
N GLU A 468 -15.84 -0.45 -22.84
CA GLU A 468 -16.49 0.79 -22.42
C GLU A 468 -15.89 2.02 -23.12
N ALA A 469 -14.55 2.06 -23.22
CA ALA A 469 -13.83 3.11 -23.91
C ALA A 469 -14.17 3.16 -25.40
N LEU A 470 -14.21 2.00 -26.09
CA LEU A 470 -14.63 1.92 -27.49
C LEU A 470 -16.04 2.47 -27.66
N HIS A 471 -17.00 2.03 -26.84
CA HIS A 471 -18.37 2.52 -26.91
C HIS A 471 -18.46 4.03 -26.67
N ALA A 472 -17.67 4.57 -25.74
CA ALA A 472 -17.60 6.00 -25.51
C ALA A 472 -17.03 6.75 -26.73
N ILE A 473 -15.92 6.28 -27.30
CA ILE A 473 -15.29 6.86 -28.51
C ILE A 473 -16.30 6.89 -29.68
N ARG A 474 -17.03 5.78 -29.90
CA ARG A 474 -18.03 5.68 -30.96
C ARG A 474 -19.27 6.56 -30.71
N ARG A 475 -19.69 6.77 -29.44
CA ARG A 475 -20.79 7.71 -29.11
C ARG A 475 -20.47 9.16 -29.49
N HIS A 476 -19.20 9.53 -29.43
CA HIS A 476 -18.72 10.84 -29.89
C HIS A 476 -18.49 10.92 -31.40
N LYS A 477 -18.89 9.89 -32.17
CA LYS A 477 -18.79 9.80 -33.63
C LYS A 477 -17.35 9.78 -34.17
N SER A 478 -16.37 9.45 -33.34
CA SER A 478 -15.02 9.19 -33.79
C SER A 478 -14.95 7.86 -34.55
N ASN A 479 -14.38 7.90 -35.74
CA ASN A 479 -14.18 6.73 -36.61
C ASN A 479 -12.73 6.24 -36.57
N VAL A 480 -11.94 6.64 -35.57
CA VAL A 480 -10.57 6.15 -35.43
C VAL A 480 -10.58 4.62 -35.36
N PRO A 481 -9.72 3.91 -36.13
CA PRO A 481 -9.59 2.48 -36.00
C PRO A 481 -9.12 2.09 -34.60
N VAL A 482 -9.84 1.18 -33.95
CA VAL A 482 -9.54 0.70 -32.61
C VAL A 482 -9.27 -0.80 -32.67
N VAL A 483 -8.06 -1.19 -32.31
CA VAL A 483 -7.62 -2.58 -32.28
C VAL A 483 -7.48 -3.03 -30.84
N ALA A 484 -8.24 -4.07 -30.50
CA ALA A 484 -8.18 -4.66 -29.17
C ALA A 484 -6.86 -5.41 -28.97
N VAL A 485 -6.19 -5.15 -27.87
CA VAL A 485 -5.03 -5.91 -27.39
C VAL A 485 -5.51 -6.77 -26.24
N THR A 486 -5.50 -8.09 -26.38
CA THR A 486 -6.10 -9.00 -25.39
C THR A 486 -5.26 -10.23 -25.15
N ALA A 487 -5.15 -10.65 -23.89
CA ALA A 487 -4.45 -11.88 -23.54
C ALA A 487 -5.30 -13.16 -23.74
N ALA A 488 -6.58 -13.04 -24.11
CA ALA A 488 -7.48 -14.18 -24.26
C ALA A 488 -7.65 -14.60 -25.73
N SER A 489 -7.37 -15.87 -26.04
CA SER A 489 -7.69 -16.50 -27.33
C SER A 489 -8.80 -17.55 -27.14
N ARG A 490 -10.02 -17.12 -26.78
CA ARG A 490 -11.19 -18.03 -26.80
C ARG A 490 -11.72 -18.15 -28.23
N LYS A 491 -12.20 -19.34 -28.62
CA LYS A 491 -13.00 -19.50 -29.85
C LYS A 491 -14.22 -18.58 -29.76
N GLY A 492 -14.34 -17.64 -30.71
CA GLY A 492 -15.44 -16.68 -30.76
C GLY A 492 -15.19 -15.34 -30.06
N LEU A 493 -14.15 -15.17 -29.24
CA LEU A 493 -13.87 -13.87 -28.60
C LEU A 493 -13.47 -12.81 -29.63
N LYS A 494 -12.64 -13.19 -30.61
CA LYS A 494 -12.34 -12.29 -31.75
C LYS A 494 -13.61 -11.86 -32.46
N GLN A 495 -14.55 -12.78 -32.69
CA GLN A 495 -15.83 -12.45 -33.33
C GLN A 495 -16.65 -11.49 -32.46
N SER A 496 -16.80 -11.79 -31.16
CA SER A 496 -17.52 -10.94 -30.20
C SER A 496 -16.97 -9.52 -30.13
N LEU A 497 -15.65 -9.34 -30.09
CA LEU A 497 -15.04 -8.01 -30.03
C LEU A 497 -15.23 -7.24 -31.35
N MET A 498 -15.18 -7.94 -32.48
CA MET A 498 -15.48 -7.32 -33.78
C MET A 498 -16.97 -6.93 -33.85
N ASP A 499 -17.86 -7.75 -33.30
CA ASP A 499 -19.30 -7.45 -33.19
C ASP A 499 -19.58 -6.25 -32.25
N ASP A 500 -18.77 -6.08 -31.20
CA ASP A 500 -18.78 -4.90 -30.30
C ASP A 500 -18.25 -3.62 -30.98
N GLY A 501 -17.61 -3.74 -32.16
CA GLY A 501 -17.18 -2.62 -32.98
C GLY A 501 -15.67 -2.34 -32.98
N PHE A 502 -14.84 -3.27 -32.48
CA PHE A 502 -13.39 -3.22 -32.70
C PHE A 502 -13.07 -3.53 -34.17
N ASP A 503 -12.06 -2.87 -34.71
CA ASP A 503 -11.66 -3.02 -36.11
C ASP A 503 -10.73 -4.22 -36.33
N ASN A 504 -9.95 -4.59 -35.31
CA ASN A 504 -9.13 -5.80 -35.29
C ASN A 504 -8.83 -6.24 -33.84
N VAL A 505 -8.19 -7.40 -33.69
CA VAL A 505 -7.79 -7.96 -32.39
C VAL A 505 -6.39 -8.56 -32.47
N ILE A 506 -5.48 -8.12 -31.60
CA ILE A 506 -4.13 -8.63 -31.39
C ILE A 506 -4.05 -9.36 -30.04
N GLY A 507 -3.37 -10.51 -30.03
CA GLY A 507 -3.10 -11.27 -28.79
C GLY A 507 -1.93 -10.68 -27.99
N LYS A 508 -2.01 -10.70 -26.65
CA LYS A 508 -0.84 -10.57 -25.76
C LYS A 508 -0.19 -11.95 -25.55
N PRO A 509 1.16 -12.06 -25.54
CA PRO A 509 2.14 -11.02 -25.80
C PRO A 509 2.06 -10.54 -27.27
N ILE A 510 2.24 -9.24 -27.49
CA ILE A 510 2.13 -8.63 -28.83
C ILE A 510 3.26 -9.18 -29.71
N GLU A 511 2.92 -10.10 -30.60
CA GLU A 511 3.84 -10.66 -31.59
C GLU A 511 4.16 -9.60 -32.65
N ARG A 512 5.45 -9.44 -32.99
CA ARG A 512 5.91 -8.44 -33.98
C ARG A 512 5.21 -8.58 -35.33
N ALA A 513 5.00 -9.81 -35.79
CA ALA A 513 4.33 -10.08 -37.07
C ALA A 513 2.86 -9.60 -37.06
N ALA A 514 2.13 -9.89 -35.99
CA ALA A 514 0.73 -9.47 -35.84
C ALA A 514 0.63 -7.94 -35.71
N LEU A 515 1.55 -7.31 -34.98
CA LEU A 515 1.63 -5.85 -34.91
C LEU A 515 1.95 -5.24 -36.28
N THR A 516 2.89 -5.82 -37.03
CA THR A 516 3.27 -5.34 -38.36
C THR A 516 2.10 -5.40 -39.34
N GLU A 517 1.32 -6.49 -39.33
CA GLU A 517 0.12 -6.64 -40.16
C GLU A 517 -0.92 -5.56 -39.84
N VAL A 518 -1.14 -5.27 -38.55
CA VAL A 518 -2.05 -4.20 -38.12
C VAL A 518 -1.51 -2.83 -38.53
N LEU A 519 -0.22 -2.55 -38.30
CA LEU A 519 0.37 -1.27 -38.70
C LEU A 519 0.33 -1.06 -40.22
N ASP A 520 0.61 -2.09 -41.03
CA ASP A 520 0.53 -2.01 -42.49
C ASP A 520 -0.92 -1.83 -43.00
N GLN A 521 -1.89 -2.37 -42.25
CA GLN A 521 -3.31 -2.26 -42.58
C GLN A 521 -3.89 -0.87 -42.30
N TYR A 522 -3.50 -0.24 -41.17
CA TYR A 522 -4.13 1.00 -40.70
C TYR A 522 -3.27 2.26 -40.86
N LEU A 523 -1.96 2.13 -41.11
CA LEU A 523 -1.06 3.28 -41.32
C LEU A 523 -0.64 3.42 -42.79
N VAL A 524 -0.16 4.62 -43.15
CA VAL A 524 0.26 4.93 -44.52
C VAL A 524 1.70 4.48 -44.72
N ARG A 525 1.99 3.71 -45.79
CA ARG A 525 3.37 3.41 -46.18
C ARG A 525 4.11 4.69 -46.59
N SER A 526 5.24 4.93 -45.95
CA SER A 526 6.20 5.94 -46.36
C SER A 526 6.73 5.56 -47.75
N GLN A 527 6.40 6.36 -48.77
CA GLN A 527 7.16 6.29 -50.02
C GLN A 527 8.54 6.89 -49.73
N GLY A 528 9.53 6.01 -49.51
CA GLY A 528 10.91 6.43 -49.30
C GLY A 528 11.37 7.35 -50.44
N PRO A 529 12.11 8.44 -50.15
CA PRO A 529 12.68 9.25 -51.22
C PRO A 529 13.71 8.43 -51.98
N ALA A 530 13.59 8.43 -53.31
CA ALA A 530 14.62 7.95 -54.21
C ALA A 530 15.96 8.64 -53.86
N VAL A 531 16.98 7.82 -53.60
CA VAL A 531 18.35 8.24 -53.31
C VAL A 531 18.85 9.17 -54.41
N SER A 532 18.85 10.48 -54.16
CA SER A 532 19.66 11.45 -54.90
C SER A 532 20.68 12.06 -53.95
N LYS A 533 21.93 11.92 -54.38
CA LYS A 533 23.18 12.37 -53.76
C LYS A 533 23.02 13.73 -53.06
N ILE A 534 23.29 13.77 -51.76
CA ILE A 534 23.44 15.02 -51.03
C ILE A 534 24.90 15.45 -51.15
N GLU A 535 25.12 16.48 -51.96
CA GLU A 535 26.27 17.37 -51.85
C GLU A 535 26.20 18.15 -50.53
N THR A 536 27.35 18.23 -49.88
CA THR A 536 27.66 19.13 -48.77
C THR A 536 27.34 20.60 -49.09
N VAL A 537 26.42 21.21 -48.35
CA VAL A 537 26.46 22.67 -48.07
C VAL A 537 26.03 22.95 -46.62
N LYS A 538 26.85 23.78 -45.97
CA LYS A 538 26.75 24.30 -44.61
C LYS A 538 25.70 25.43 -44.48
N THR A 539 25.02 25.45 -43.33
CA THR A 539 24.42 26.59 -42.58
C THR A 539 23.36 27.48 -43.25
N VAL A 540 22.20 27.61 -42.60
CA VAL A 540 21.64 28.83 -41.96
C VAL A 540 20.16 28.58 -41.62
N THR A 541 19.88 28.63 -40.32
CA THR A 541 18.70 29.13 -39.58
C THR A 541 17.28 29.10 -40.18
N GLN A 542 16.34 28.74 -39.27
CA GLN A 542 14.89 29.01 -39.21
C GLN A 542 13.97 27.84 -39.59
N SER A 543 13.57 27.09 -38.56
CA SER A 543 12.29 26.38 -38.54
C SER A 543 11.46 26.89 -37.36
N THR A 544 10.43 27.65 -37.70
CA THR A 544 9.25 27.99 -36.89
C THR A 544 8.69 26.74 -36.20
N GLN A 545 8.96 26.59 -34.91
CA GLN A 545 8.15 25.76 -34.02
C GLN A 545 6.92 26.58 -33.64
N ALA A 546 5.73 26.04 -33.87
CA ALA A 546 4.52 26.54 -33.23
C ALA A 546 4.73 26.42 -31.71
N GLN A 547 4.57 27.53 -31.00
CA GLN A 547 4.70 27.59 -29.54
C GLN A 547 3.62 26.72 -28.89
N PRO A 548 3.92 25.93 -27.85
CA PRO A 548 2.88 25.46 -26.94
C PRO A 548 2.26 26.70 -26.29
N THR A 549 0.93 26.76 -26.21
CA THR A 549 0.25 27.84 -25.49
C THR A 549 0.61 27.72 -24.01
N SER A 550 1.52 28.57 -23.55
CA SER A 550 1.93 28.70 -22.16
C SER A 550 0.71 28.93 -21.28
N LYS A 551 0.28 27.90 -20.54
CA LYS A 551 -0.75 28.00 -19.50
C LYS A 551 -0.18 28.58 -18.21
N LYS A 552 -1.00 29.32 -17.46
CA LYS A 552 -0.66 29.81 -16.12
C LYS A 552 -1.09 28.80 -15.06
N VAL A 553 -0.13 28.34 -14.28
CA VAL A 553 -0.32 27.30 -13.27
C VAL A 553 0.02 27.85 -11.89
N LEU A 554 -0.89 27.67 -10.93
CA LEU A 554 -0.62 27.91 -9.52
C LEU A 554 -0.26 26.58 -8.84
N VAL A 555 0.87 26.52 -8.14
CA VAL A 555 1.26 25.38 -7.31
C VAL A 555 1.18 25.80 -5.85
N ILE A 556 0.33 25.14 -5.06
CA ILE A 556 0.12 25.39 -3.64
C ILE A 556 0.69 24.21 -2.86
N GLU A 557 1.86 24.40 -2.26
CA GLU A 557 2.62 23.37 -1.56
C GLU A 557 3.42 24.03 -0.43
N ASP A 558 3.27 23.53 0.79
CA ASP A 558 3.92 24.09 1.98
C ASP A 558 5.40 23.74 2.06
N ASP A 559 5.80 22.60 1.50
CA ASP A 559 7.19 22.21 1.32
C ASP A 559 7.83 22.98 0.13
N GLU A 560 8.76 23.88 0.44
CA GLU A 560 9.45 24.72 -0.56
C GLU A 560 10.19 23.90 -1.62
N ASP A 561 10.83 22.78 -1.25
CA ASP A 561 11.60 21.94 -2.17
C ASP A 561 10.67 21.19 -3.14
N ALA A 562 9.53 20.72 -2.65
CA ALA A 562 8.49 20.09 -3.46
C ALA A 562 7.81 21.10 -4.40
N ALA A 563 7.54 22.31 -3.91
CA ALA A 563 6.99 23.40 -4.70
C ALA A 563 7.94 23.79 -5.85
N GLU A 564 9.24 23.92 -5.57
CA GLU A 564 10.27 24.24 -6.56
C GLU A 564 10.43 23.11 -7.60
N LEU A 565 10.36 21.85 -7.18
CA LEU A 565 10.41 20.70 -8.10
C LEU A 565 9.22 20.68 -9.06
N LEU A 566 8.00 20.86 -8.53
CA LEU A 566 6.78 20.94 -9.34
C LEU A 566 6.84 22.12 -10.31
N GLN A 567 7.31 23.28 -9.83
CA GLN A 567 7.54 24.46 -10.65
C GLN A 567 8.53 24.17 -11.77
N LEU A 568 9.66 23.53 -11.47
CA LEU A 568 10.68 23.20 -12.46
C LEU A 568 10.15 22.24 -13.53
N PHE A 569 9.40 21.20 -13.15
CA PHE A 569 8.79 20.27 -14.10
C PHE A 569 7.86 20.97 -15.09
N LEU A 570 7.01 21.86 -14.57
CA LEU A 570 6.00 22.58 -15.35
C LEU A 570 6.63 23.70 -16.20
N VAL A 571 7.65 24.40 -15.70
CA VAL A 571 8.43 25.38 -16.46
C VAL A 571 9.22 24.70 -17.59
N HIS A 572 9.83 23.54 -17.33
CA HIS A 572 10.51 22.74 -18.36
C HIS A 572 9.54 22.27 -19.47
N GLN A 573 8.24 22.18 -19.18
CA GLN A 573 7.19 21.90 -20.17
C GLN A 573 6.67 23.15 -20.89
N GLY A 574 7.16 24.34 -20.55
CA GLY A 574 6.80 25.59 -21.21
C GLY A 574 5.59 26.32 -20.60
N HIS A 575 5.21 26.00 -19.36
CA HIS A 575 4.14 26.71 -18.62
C HIS A 575 4.69 27.87 -17.79
N ASP A 576 3.83 28.85 -17.51
CA ASP A 576 4.11 29.96 -16.59
C ASP A 576 3.60 29.59 -15.20
N VAL A 577 4.50 29.42 -14.23
CA VAL A 577 4.18 28.77 -12.96
C VAL A 577 4.48 29.69 -11.80
N ILE A 578 3.46 29.91 -10.95
CA ILE A 578 3.54 30.69 -9.72
C ILE A 578 3.32 29.73 -8.55
N THR A 579 4.15 29.84 -7.50
CA THR A 579 4.07 29.01 -6.30
C THR A 579 3.45 29.80 -5.14
N ALA A 580 2.73 29.11 -4.25
CA ALA A 580 2.19 29.60 -3.00
C ALA A 580 2.46 28.59 -1.88
N ASN A 581 2.95 29.06 -0.72
CA ASN A 581 3.35 28.18 0.37
C ASN A 581 2.29 28.06 1.48
N THR A 582 1.22 28.85 1.42
CA THR A 582 0.11 28.85 2.39
C THR A 582 -1.22 29.07 1.67
N GLY A 583 -2.33 28.68 2.33
CA GLY A 583 -3.67 28.90 1.80
C GLY A 583 -4.03 30.38 1.65
N ALA A 584 -3.64 31.22 2.60
CA ALA A 584 -3.83 32.67 2.52
C ALA A 584 -3.11 33.29 1.30
N ASP A 585 -1.87 32.86 1.07
CA ASP A 585 -1.01 33.33 -0.03
C ASP A 585 -1.51 32.81 -1.40
N ALA A 586 -2.14 31.62 -1.42
CA ALA A 586 -2.84 31.11 -2.59
C ALA A 586 -4.09 31.94 -2.94
N ILE A 587 -4.90 32.31 -1.94
CA ILE A 587 -6.10 33.14 -2.13
C ILE A 587 -5.71 34.54 -2.64
N GLU A 588 -4.65 35.15 -2.09
CA GLU A 588 -4.14 36.45 -2.56
C GLU A 588 -3.75 36.37 -4.04
N ARG A 589 -2.95 35.38 -4.43
CA ARG A 589 -2.57 35.19 -5.84
C ARG A 589 -3.74 34.94 -6.78
N MET A 590 -4.75 34.18 -6.34
CA MET A 590 -5.97 33.93 -7.12
C MET A 590 -6.85 35.17 -7.28
N ASN A 591 -6.71 36.19 -6.42
CA ASN A 591 -7.39 37.47 -6.61
C ASN A 591 -6.64 38.39 -7.58
N GLU A 592 -5.32 38.23 -7.71
CA GLU A 592 -4.46 39.06 -8.55
C GLU A 592 -4.28 38.52 -9.98
N VAL A 593 -4.18 37.20 -10.13
CA VAL A 593 -3.81 36.53 -11.38
C VAL A 593 -4.84 35.47 -11.74
N VAL A 594 -5.24 35.42 -13.01
CA VAL A 594 -6.10 34.35 -13.54
C VAL A 594 -5.25 33.14 -13.91
N PHE A 595 -5.59 31.98 -13.36
CA PHE A 595 -4.89 30.71 -13.60
C PHE A 595 -5.73 29.76 -14.43
N ASP A 596 -5.06 28.95 -15.25
CA ASP A 596 -5.67 27.87 -16.03
C ASP A 596 -5.77 26.59 -15.18
N HIS A 597 -4.75 26.33 -14.37
CA HIS A 597 -4.65 25.17 -13.48
C HIS A 597 -4.16 25.56 -12.09
N VAL A 598 -4.68 24.88 -11.08
CA VAL A 598 -4.24 24.99 -9.69
C VAL A 598 -3.92 23.59 -9.18
N LEU A 599 -2.67 23.33 -8.82
CA LEU A 599 -2.25 22.12 -8.10
C LEU A 599 -2.15 22.47 -6.62
N MET A 600 -2.80 21.73 -5.74
CA MET A 600 -2.75 21.99 -4.30
C MET A 600 -2.49 20.74 -3.47
N ASP A 601 -1.67 20.86 -2.44
CA ASP A 601 -1.65 19.89 -1.35
C ASP A 601 -2.89 20.03 -0.44
N LEU A 602 -3.34 18.90 0.12
CA LEU A 602 -4.38 18.85 1.14
C LEU A 602 -3.89 19.22 2.54
N THR A 603 -2.60 19.03 2.81
CA THR A 603 -2.01 19.26 4.14
C THR A 603 -1.27 20.59 4.20
N LEU A 604 -2.01 21.70 4.19
CA LEU A 604 -1.42 23.03 4.38
C LEU A 604 -1.44 23.45 5.87
N PRO A 605 -0.47 24.26 6.32
CA PRO A 605 -0.31 24.62 7.74
C PRO A 605 -1.38 25.57 8.27
N ASP A 606 -2.01 26.37 7.40
CA ASP A 606 -2.94 27.45 7.74
C ASP A 606 -4.39 27.20 7.29
N TYR A 607 -4.63 26.20 6.45
CA TYR A 607 -5.93 25.89 5.87
C TYR A 607 -6.17 24.39 5.75
N HIS A 608 -7.41 23.95 6.00
CA HIS A 608 -7.82 22.59 5.64
C HIS A 608 -7.99 22.51 4.11
N GLY A 609 -7.27 21.60 3.45
CA GLY A 609 -7.18 21.55 1.99
C GLY A 609 -8.51 21.46 1.23
N TYR A 610 -9.53 20.81 1.81
CA TYR A 610 -10.87 20.76 1.21
C TYR A 610 -11.64 22.09 1.33
N ASP A 611 -11.47 22.81 2.44
CA ASP A 611 -12.11 24.12 2.63
C ASP A 611 -11.48 25.16 1.69
N LEU A 612 -10.15 25.10 1.56
CA LEU A 612 -9.42 25.93 0.60
C LEU A 612 -9.81 25.60 -0.85
N ALA A 613 -9.97 24.32 -1.20
CA ALA A 613 -10.44 23.92 -2.54
C ALA A 613 -11.82 24.54 -2.87
N ALA A 614 -12.75 24.55 -1.91
CA ALA A 614 -14.06 25.17 -2.08
C ALA A 614 -13.95 26.69 -2.31
N GLU A 615 -13.09 27.36 -1.54
CA GLU A 615 -12.89 28.80 -1.61
C GLU A 615 -12.21 29.23 -2.93
N LEU A 616 -11.16 28.51 -3.36
CA LEU A 616 -10.47 28.75 -4.64
C LEU A 616 -11.41 28.57 -5.84
N ASN A 617 -12.28 27.56 -5.80
CA ASN A 617 -13.27 27.31 -6.85
C ASN A 617 -14.37 28.39 -6.88
N GLN A 618 -14.67 29.05 -5.76
CA GLN A 618 -15.56 30.23 -5.76
C GLN A 618 -14.89 31.47 -6.35
N ILE A 619 -13.59 31.68 -6.11
CA ILE A 619 -12.84 32.83 -6.62
C ILE A 619 -12.63 32.71 -8.14
N GLN A 620 -12.17 31.55 -8.61
CA GLN A 620 -11.99 31.28 -10.05
C GLN A 620 -12.59 29.93 -10.46
N PRO A 621 -13.91 29.85 -10.72
CA PRO A 621 -14.59 28.59 -11.08
C PRO A 621 -14.19 28.01 -12.43
N LYS A 622 -13.36 28.73 -13.20
CA LYS A 622 -12.84 28.27 -14.50
C LYS A 622 -11.46 27.62 -14.41
N ALA A 623 -10.74 27.81 -13.30
CA ALA A 623 -9.45 27.19 -13.10
C ALA A 623 -9.63 25.70 -12.77
N LYS A 624 -8.86 24.82 -13.41
CA LYS A 624 -8.91 23.38 -13.12
C LYS A 624 -8.14 23.09 -11.83
N LEU A 625 -8.88 22.79 -10.76
CA LEU A 625 -8.30 22.47 -9.46
C LEU A 625 -7.91 20.98 -9.37
N VAL A 626 -6.68 20.70 -8.94
CA VAL A 626 -6.11 19.36 -8.84
C VAL A 626 -5.50 19.17 -7.46
N ILE A 627 -5.89 18.10 -6.78
CA ILE A 627 -5.32 17.75 -5.48
C ILE A 627 -4.05 16.92 -5.67
N VAL A 628 -2.99 17.21 -4.94
CA VAL A 628 -1.78 16.39 -4.84
C VAL A 628 -1.70 15.86 -3.40
N SER A 629 -1.79 14.54 -3.19
CA SER A 629 -1.91 13.96 -1.84
C SER A 629 -1.14 12.66 -1.67
N GLY A 630 -0.65 12.37 -0.46
CA GLY A 630 -0.01 11.09 -0.13
C GLY A 630 -0.95 9.88 -0.05
N ASN A 631 -2.27 10.10 -0.01
CA ASN A 631 -3.31 9.06 -0.01
C ASN A 631 -4.41 9.42 -1.01
N GLU A 632 -5.11 8.43 -1.58
CA GLU A 632 -6.26 8.69 -2.46
C GLU A 632 -7.38 9.43 -1.68
N PRO A 633 -7.73 10.66 -2.08
CA PRO A 633 -8.84 11.38 -1.46
C PRO A 633 -10.18 10.76 -1.85
N ASP A 634 -11.17 10.89 -0.97
CA ASP A 634 -12.52 10.35 -1.19
C ASP A 634 -13.20 10.97 -2.42
N LYS A 635 -13.70 10.10 -3.32
CA LYS A 635 -14.21 10.50 -4.64
C LYS A 635 -15.51 11.29 -4.57
N ASP A 636 -16.34 11.04 -3.56
CA ASP A 636 -17.59 11.77 -3.37
C ASP A 636 -17.32 13.19 -2.86
N THR A 637 -16.37 13.33 -1.92
CA THR A 637 -15.91 14.62 -1.42
C THR A 637 -15.29 15.50 -2.53
N MET A 638 -14.47 14.91 -3.41
CA MET A 638 -13.85 15.66 -4.53
C MET A 638 -14.86 16.24 -5.52
N LYS A 639 -15.90 15.48 -5.88
CA LYS A 639 -16.93 15.93 -6.82
C LYS A 639 -17.71 17.13 -6.29
N HIS A 640 -17.99 17.15 -5.00
CA HIS A 640 -18.72 18.26 -4.37
C HIS A 640 -17.92 19.57 -4.32
N LEU A 641 -16.59 19.48 -4.35
CA LEU A 641 -15.69 20.63 -4.22
C LEU A 641 -15.23 21.20 -5.58
N GLY A 642 -15.63 20.58 -6.70
CA GLY A 642 -15.22 21.00 -8.04
C GLY A 642 -13.78 20.63 -8.39
N VAL A 643 -13.21 19.66 -7.68
CA VAL A 643 -11.86 19.16 -7.96
C VAL A 643 -11.89 18.28 -9.21
N SER A 644 -11.04 18.61 -10.18
CA SER A 644 -10.99 17.97 -11.49
C SER A 644 -10.30 16.61 -11.45
N GLN A 645 -9.22 16.48 -10.67
CA GLN A 645 -8.42 15.27 -10.57
C GLN A 645 -7.63 15.25 -9.25
N SER A 646 -7.14 14.08 -8.83
CA SER A 646 -6.14 13.95 -7.77
C SER A 646 -4.90 13.20 -8.27
N LEU A 647 -3.74 13.59 -7.77
CA LEU A 647 -2.44 12.97 -7.99
C LEU A 647 -1.91 12.41 -6.68
N LEU A 648 -1.27 11.24 -6.75
CA LEU A 648 -0.73 10.53 -5.59
C LEU A 648 0.76 10.85 -5.45
N LYS A 649 1.20 11.39 -4.30
CA LYS A 649 2.63 11.58 -4.01
C LYS A 649 3.29 10.19 -3.89
N PRO A 650 4.30 9.86 -4.71
CA PRO A 650 5.18 10.78 -5.43
C PRO A 650 4.70 11.18 -6.82
N VAL A 651 4.61 12.49 -7.10
CA VAL A 651 4.16 13.00 -8.40
C VAL A 651 5.27 12.83 -9.44
N SER A 652 5.01 12.06 -10.48
CA SER A 652 5.93 11.91 -11.60
C SER A 652 5.71 13.00 -12.67
N LYS A 653 6.70 13.17 -13.55
CA LYS A 653 6.61 14.05 -14.72
C LYS A 653 5.43 13.68 -15.63
N GLU A 654 5.14 12.39 -15.76
CA GLU A 654 4.01 11.87 -16.57
C GLU A 654 2.66 12.26 -15.95
N ASP A 655 2.57 12.27 -14.61
CA ASP A 655 1.37 12.68 -13.88
C ASP A 655 1.06 14.17 -14.09
N LEU A 656 2.09 15.03 -14.04
CA LEU A 656 1.93 16.47 -14.26
C LEU A 656 1.51 16.79 -15.69
N ILE A 657 2.10 16.10 -16.67
CA ILE A 657 1.70 16.22 -18.08
C ILE A 657 0.22 15.86 -18.23
N SER A 658 -0.23 14.78 -17.61
CA SER A 658 -1.62 14.31 -17.73
C SER A 658 -2.68 15.28 -17.21
N VAL A 659 -2.26 16.25 -16.38
CA VAL A 659 -3.13 17.18 -15.66
C VAL A 659 -3.10 18.59 -16.26
N VAL A 660 -1.93 19.05 -16.70
CA VAL A 660 -1.70 20.44 -17.15
C VAL A 660 -1.71 20.57 -18.68
N SER A 661 -1.63 19.46 -19.43
CA SER A 661 -1.70 19.46 -20.90
C SER A 661 -3.01 19.97 -21.46
#